data_AF-A0A261VYK2-F1
#
_entry.id   AF-A0A261VYK2-F1
#
_cell.length_a   1.000
_cell.length_b   1.000
_cell.length_c   1.000
_cell.angle_alpha   90.00
_cell.angle_beta   90.00
_cell.angle_gamma   90.00
#
_symmetry.space_group_name_H-M   'P 1'
#
loop_
_entity.id
_entity.type
_entity.pdbx_description
1 polymer ?
#
loop_
_entity_poly.entity_id
_entity_poly.type
_entity_poly.pdbx_seq_one_letter_code
_entity_poly.pdbx_strand_id
1 'polypeptide(L)'
;MFFILQSAKLYVGRGYYPRLDFAPHSHGIVMDSSISLAGQAHQAVAALLGTPAAWDEPIASRLRFHGEPPVFDSPHLLTLSAGAAIGAYALAIERWWHLATGQRQTVAIDWMQAACSLNPGHFQKQSGYVLPALSLLTELKADFYQTADQRWFFPIGSYPHLRDGVLDLLQCPNNAASLGAAIGRWNSHDLEEAFAAHKLPGAYARSREEWLAHPQGRLLASRPVIEIQKIDDSAPEPARAASRPLEHLRVLDLGHVIAGPVVARTLAEHGADVLRVTSPFMQDPFRQTIDTNIGKRSAFLDLDRAVDCQRARELIAGADVVVQSWRPGSMARRGFGPGEAAAIRPGVVYVSVTAYGDEGPWATRGGFEQLGQTVSGVAVREGGAGRPRVVPPLPAQRLPDGIPGRGRRHAGADPARPRGRQLSRQSVAGAHLDVGAGTGRRARFRRRSAPAAAPFRRSAGAHAGSPPIGVWPAGATATGGAVIAHPAALGPASRAQRRPSAGLAEQLEKRPQGGDLTMSRNLICAASLAVLAAGAPWTQTAAAYPEKAITLIIGFAPGGPTDAIGRVLFKKVAEELRVPIVIENRPGAGGNIGAQEFLRAQPDGYTLMYGTSSITTAPALFNRQDLNPKTAFVAAGCSVAVPLILLAAKNLPAADARDFYQQVKAQPGKYFMGSSGNGSIDHLVAMDVAAKLDLDFQHVPYKGNGPALTDLAAGNTSFMYSGSFNSALPFIESGQVRALAVTSARRSAALPDVPTLSESVPALKGYDAGTWQVLLAPKGTPAAVLDKLDTALRAALQDPSVRDSLRFQGAEVMDKTPAQCQDFIDSEYDRWSGTIDRLGLEAR
;
A
#
# COMPACT_ATOMS: atom_id res chain seq x y z
N MET A 1 2.05 -20.68 -12.91
CA MET A 1 0.81 -20.55 -13.72
C MET A 1 0.07 -19.23 -13.51
N PHE A 2 0.16 -18.58 -12.35
CA PHE A 2 -0.95 -17.76 -11.85
C PHE A 2 -0.80 -16.21 -11.97
N PHE A 3 0.41 -15.63 -11.99
CA PHE A 3 0.54 -14.16 -12.17
C PHE A 3 0.55 -13.70 -13.63
N ILE A 4 0.60 -14.65 -14.56
CA ILE A 4 0.81 -14.36 -15.98
C ILE A 4 -0.45 -13.77 -16.66
N LEU A 5 -1.50 -13.58 -15.87
CA LEU A 5 -2.88 -13.61 -16.30
C LEU A 5 -3.60 -12.28 -15.96
N GLN A 6 -3.38 -11.68 -14.79
CA GLN A 6 -4.19 -10.53 -14.32
C GLN A 6 -3.48 -9.18 -14.21
N SER A 7 -2.16 -9.10 -14.43
CA SER A 7 -1.41 -7.83 -14.37
C SER A 7 -0.27 -7.81 -15.39
N ALA A 8 -0.67 -7.70 -16.66
CA ALA A 8 0.19 -7.55 -17.84
C ALA A 8 1.34 -8.56 -18.02
N LYS A 9 1.00 -9.79 -18.45
CA LYS A 9 1.98 -10.80 -18.90
C LYS A 9 1.61 -11.55 -20.19
N LEU A 10 0.89 -10.89 -21.09
CA LEU A 10 0.76 -11.29 -22.51
C LEU A 10 1.65 -10.46 -23.46
N TYR A 11 2.49 -9.58 -22.89
CA TYR A 11 3.17 -8.49 -23.62
C TYR A 11 4.67 -8.64 -23.79
N VAL A 12 5.36 -9.20 -22.79
CA VAL A 12 6.59 -9.92 -23.06
C VAL A 12 6.14 -11.15 -23.87
N GLY A 13 6.62 -11.27 -25.11
CA GLY A 13 5.73 -11.61 -26.23
C GLY A 13 5.54 -13.09 -26.59
N ARG A 14 4.66 -13.39 -27.54
CA ARG A 14 4.74 -14.52 -28.50
C ARG A 14 3.53 -14.39 -29.41
N GLY A 15 3.68 -13.80 -30.59
CA GLY A 15 2.58 -13.64 -31.57
C GLY A 15 1.36 -12.79 -31.16
N TYR A 16 1.14 -12.47 -29.88
CA TYR A 16 -0.06 -11.78 -29.37
C TYR A 16 -0.16 -10.28 -29.72
N TYR A 17 -0.16 -9.95 -31.01
CA TYR A 17 -1.27 -9.31 -31.72
C TYR A 17 -0.98 -9.30 -33.22
N PRO A 18 -1.99 -9.47 -34.10
CA PRO A 18 -1.79 -9.50 -35.53
C PRO A 18 -1.39 -8.12 -36.09
N ARG A 19 -0.56 -8.14 -37.13
CA ARG A 19 -0.48 -7.04 -38.11
C ARG A 19 -1.64 -7.18 -39.09
N LEU A 20 -2.17 -6.05 -39.57
CA LEU A 20 -2.69 -5.98 -40.92
C LEU A 20 -1.50 -5.88 -41.89
N ASP A 21 -1.68 -6.45 -43.07
CA ASP A 21 -0.86 -6.34 -44.28
C ASP A 21 0.52 -7.05 -44.33
N PHE A 22 0.51 -8.09 -45.16
CA PHE A 22 1.54 -8.74 -45.99
C PHE A 22 2.86 -9.29 -45.39
N ALA A 23 3.35 -10.35 -46.05
CA ALA A 23 4.38 -11.31 -45.64
C ALA A 23 5.83 -10.83 -46.01
N PRO A 24 6.93 -11.49 -45.55
CA PRO A 24 7.00 -12.83 -44.92
C PRO A 24 7.92 -13.01 -43.67
N HIS A 25 7.28 -13.09 -42.49
CA HIS A 25 7.47 -14.14 -41.45
C HIS A 25 8.82 -14.17 -40.62
N SER A 26 9.14 -15.08 -39.67
CA SER A 26 8.63 -16.41 -39.25
C SER A 26 8.73 -16.76 -37.73
N HIS A 27 8.24 -17.94 -37.31
CA HIS A 27 8.24 -18.56 -35.96
C HIS A 27 7.23 -18.10 -34.87
N GLY A 28 5.92 -18.01 -35.15
CA GLY A 28 4.94 -17.69 -34.09
C GLY A 28 3.45 -17.65 -34.48
N ILE A 29 2.61 -17.34 -33.49
CA ILE A 29 1.14 -17.48 -33.56
C ILE A 29 0.52 -16.32 -34.35
N VAL A 30 0.00 -16.62 -35.54
CA VAL A 30 -0.83 -15.70 -36.32
C VAL A 30 -2.29 -15.85 -35.88
N MET A 31 -2.85 -14.82 -35.25
CA MET A 31 -4.29 -14.72 -35.00
C MET A 31 -4.99 -14.35 -36.31
N ASP A 32 -5.72 -15.29 -36.91
CA ASP A 32 -6.54 -15.04 -38.11
C ASP A 32 -7.73 -14.12 -37.78
N SER A 33 -7.90 -13.05 -38.57
CA SER A 33 -8.97 -12.07 -38.43
C SER A 33 -10.36 -12.60 -38.83
N SER A 34 -10.46 -13.77 -39.46
CA SER A 34 -11.71 -14.51 -39.64
C SER A 34 -12.21 -15.15 -38.33
N ILE A 35 -11.30 -15.41 -37.38
CA ILE A 35 -11.62 -16.07 -36.10
C ILE A 35 -12.20 -15.03 -35.13
N SER A 36 -13.39 -15.32 -34.61
CA SER A 36 -14.04 -14.51 -33.56
C SER A 36 -13.17 -14.37 -32.30
N LEU A 37 -13.33 -13.26 -31.55
CA LEU A 37 -12.57 -12.95 -30.33
C LEU A 37 -12.48 -14.13 -29.34
N ALA A 38 -13.55 -14.92 -29.18
CA ALA A 38 -13.58 -16.11 -28.35
C ALA A 38 -12.61 -17.22 -28.82
N GLY A 39 -12.50 -17.43 -30.13
CA GLY A 39 -11.57 -18.39 -30.73
C GLY A 39 -10.12 -17.93 -30.68
N GLN A 40 -9.88 -16.63 -30.83
CA GLN A 40 -8.55 -16.05 -30.59
C GLN A 40 -8.14 -16.20 -29.11
N ALA A 41 -9.08 -16.00 -28.18
CA ALA A 41 -8.86 -16.29 -26.76
C ALA A 41 -8.66 -17.78 -26.48
N HIS A 42 -9.35 -18.70 -27.18
CA HIS A 42 -9.08 -20.15 -27.09
C HIS A 42 -7.66 -20.50 -27.57
N GLN A 43 -7.16 -19.87 -28.64
CA GLN A 43 -5.78 -20.04 -29.10
C GLN A 43 -4.76 -19.52 -28.09
N ALA A 44 -5.01 -18.36 -27.46
CA ALA A 44 -4.17 -17.83 -26.39
C ALA A 44 -4.18 -18.71 -25.13
N VAL A 45 -5.36 -19.21 -24.72
CA VAL A 45 -5.50 -20.19 -23.63
C VAL A 45 -4.70 -21.46 -23.91
N ALA A 46 -4.73 -21.97 -25.15
CA ALA A 46 -3.95 -23.14 -25.55
C ALA A 46 -2.45 -22.90 -25.41
N ALA A 47 -1.93 -21.81 -25.98
CA ALA A 47 -0.50 -21.51 -25.94
C ALA A 47 0.01 -21.11 -24.53
N LEU A 48 -0.85 -20.59 -23.65
CA LEU A 48 -0.58 -20.46 -22.22
C LEU A 48 -0.46 -21.84 -21.54
N LEU A 49 -1.42 -22.74 -21.77
CA LEU A 49 -1.51 -24.05 -21.11
C LEU A 49 -0.57 -25.12 -21.69
N GLY A 50 0.06 -24.88 -22.84
CA GLY A 50 1.00 -25.79 -23.48
C GLY A 50 0.35 -26.71 -24.53
N THR A 51 0.98 -27.85 -24.81
CA THR A 51 0.56 -28.68 -25.95
C THR A 51 -0.83 -29.31 -25.75
N PRO A 52 -1.69 -29.37 -26.79
CA PRO A 52 -3.03 -29.95 -26.67
C PRO A 52 -3.08 -31.40 -26.19
N ALA A 53 -1.98 -32.14 -26.20
CA ALA A 53 -1.94 -33.51 -25.70
C ALA A 53 -2.21 -33.61 -24.19
N ALA A 54 -1.93 -32.57 -23.40
CA ALA A 54 -2.27 -32.52 -21.98
C ALA A 54 -3.79 -32.42 -21.72
N TRP A 55 -4.57 -32.06 -22.74
CA TRP A 55 -6.01 -31.81 -22.69
C TRP A 55 -6.73 -32.83 -23.58
N ASP A 56 -7.50 -33.72 -22.96
CA ASP A 56 -8.03 -34.90 -23.67
C ASP A 56 -9.03 -34.45 -24.78
N GLU A 57 -9.78 -33.38 -24.52
CA GLU A 57 -10.69 -32.65 -25.42
C GLU A 57 -10.12 -31.28 -25.87
N PRO A 58 -10.61 -30.69 -26.99
CA PRO A 58 -10.30 -29.30 -27.36
C PRO A 58 -10.82 -28.27 -26.35
N ILE A 59 -10.03 -27.24 -26.06
CA ILE A 59 -10.37 -26.14 -25.13
C ILE A 59 -11.75 -25.51 -25.38
N ALA A 60 -12.19 -25.42 -26.64
CA ALA A 60 -13.49 -24.85 -27.01
C ALA A 60 -14.72 -25.68 -26.59
N SER A 61 -14.58 -26.98 -26.25
CA SER A 61 -15.68 -27.74 -25.62
C SER A 61 -15.88 -27.34 -24.15
N ARG A 62 -14.77 -27.03 -23.47
CA ARG A 62 -14.69 -26.79 -22.02
C ARG A 62 -14.91 -25.33 -21.63
N LEU A 63 -14.36 -24.39 -22.39
CA LEU A 63 -14.32 -22.96 -22.09
C LEU A 63 -15.22 -22.16 -23.03
N ARG A 64 -16.13 -21.37 -22.47
CA ARG A 64 -17.04 -20.48 -23.20
C ARG A 64 -16.83 -19.03 -22.79
N PHE A 65 -17.03 -18.12 -23.74
CA PHE A 65 -17.03 -16.67 -23.50
C PHE A 65 -18.42 -16.10 -23.78
N HIS A 66 -18.87 -15.15 -22.95
CA HIS A 66 -20.20 -14.53 -23.05
C HIS A 66 -20.16 -13.05 -22.64
N GLY A 67 -21.31 -12.37 -22.79
CA GLY A 67 -21.39 -10.91 -22.78
C GLY A 67 -20.95 -10.29 -24.11
N GLU A 68 -21.06 -8.97 -24.23
CA GLU A 68 -20.40 -8.21 -25.31
C GLU A 68 -19.04 -7.70 -24.78
N PRO A 69 -17.93 -7.86 -25.54
CA PRO A 69 -16.61 -7.46 -25.06
C PRO A 69 -16.47 -5.93 -25.03
N PRO A 70 -16.08 -5.32 -23.89
CA PRO A 70 -15.79 -3.89 -23.86
C PRO A 70 -14.63 -3.55 -24.81
N VAL A 71 -14.74 -2.39 -25.45
CA VAL A 71 -13.71 -1.76 -26.27
C VAL A 71 -12.98 -0.73 -25.42
N PHE A 72 -11.66 -0.64 -25.59
CA PHE A 72 -10.81 0.32 -24.90
C PHE A 72 -10.15 1.27 -25.89
N ASP A 73 -9.91 2.52 -25.47
CA ASP A 73 -8.99 3.44 -26.14
C ASP A 73 -7.54 3.01 -25.88
N SER A 74 -7.14 1.93 -26.54
CA SER A 74 -5.79 1.35 -26.50
C SER A 74 -5.58 0.49 -27.76
N PRO A 75 -4.40 0.53 -28.39
CA PRO A 75 -4.06 -0.32 -29.54
C PRO A 75 -3.83 -1.81 -29.18
N HIS A 76 -4.14 -2.21 -27.94
CA HIS A 76 -3.95 -3.55 -27.39
C HIS A 76 -5.30 -4.18 -26.99
N LEU A 77 -5.54 -5.45 -27.30
CA LEU A 77 -6.84 -6.11 -27.03
C LEU A 77 -6.96 -6.58 -25.56
N LEU A 78 -7.01 -5.63 -24.62
CA LEU A 78 -7.01 -5.89 -23.17
C LEU A 78 -8.09 -6.91 -22.74
N THR A 79 -9.28 -6.82 -23.32
CA THR A 79 -10.42 -7.72 -23.09
C THR A 79 -10.13 -9.16 -23.48
N LEU A 80 -9.45 -9.39 -24.63
CA LEU A 80 -8.98 -10.73 -25.02
C LEU A 80 -7.92 -11.22 -24.05
N SER A 81 -6.98 -10.35 -23.67
CA SER A 81 -5.90 -10.73 -22.75
C SER A 81 -6.44 -11.20 -21.40
N ALA A 82 -7.34 -10.43 -20.78
CA ALA A 82 -7.97 -10.81 -19.51
C ALA A 82 -8.87 -12.06 -19.63
N GLY A 83 -9.64 -12.18 -20.72
CA GLY A 83 -10.50 -13.35 -20.94
C GLY A 83 -9.69 -14.64 -21.14
N ALA A 84 -8.67 -14.62 -22.01
CA ALA A 84 -7.78 -15.75 -22.23
C ALA A 84 -6.99 -16.11 -20.96
N ALA A 85 -6.55 -15.10 -20.23
CA ALA A 85 -5.89 -15.26 -18.95
C ALA A 85 -6.74 -16.02 -17.92
N ILE A 86 -7.96 -15.57 -17.67
CA ILE A 86 -8.87 -16.19 -16.69
C ILE A 86 -9.28 -17.59 -17.15
N GLY A 87 -9.58 -17.75 -18.45
CA GLY A 87 -9.90 -19.04 -19.04
C GLY A 87 -8.79 -20.08 -18.86
N ALA A 88 -7.52 -19.67 -18.88
CA ALA A 88 -6.39 -20.57 -18.68
C ALA A 88 -6.34 -21.13 -17.24
N TYR A 89 -6.35 -20.28 -16.20
CA TYR A 89 -6.30 -20.80 -14.82
C TYR A 89 -7.58 -21.57 -14.46
N ALA A 90 -8.74 -21.11 -14.91
CA ALA A 90 -10.01 -21.78 -14.62
C ALA A 90 -10.07 -23.20 -15.20
N LEU A 91 -9.56 -23.42 -16.42
CA LEU A 91 -9.40 -24.77 -16.99
C LEU A 91 -8.36 -25.61 -16.25
N ALA A 92 -7.28 -25.02 -15.75
CA ALA A 92 -6.29 -25.77 -14.96
C ALA A 92 -6.86 -26.25 -13.61
N ILE A 93 -7.75 -25.47 -13.00
CA ILE A 93 -8.46 -25.85 -11.78
C ILE A 93 -9.57 -26.87 -12.09
N GLU A 94 -10.23 -26.80 -13.26
CA GLU A 94 -11.12 -27.86 -13.78
C GLU A 94 -10.38 -29.19 -13.95
N ARG A 95 -9.15 -29.14 -14.51
CA ARG A 95 -8.30 -30.31 -14.69
C ARG A 95 -7.86 -30.91 -13.36
N TRP A 96 -7.53 -30.09 -12.37
CA TRP A 96 -7.25 -30.54 -11.01
C TRP A 96 -8.46 -31.21 -10.35
N TRP A 97 -9.65 -30.58 -10.44
CA TRP A 97 -10.91 -31.17 -9.97
C TRP A 97 -11.21 -32.52 -10.63
N HIS A 98 -10.98 -32.63 -11.94
CA HIS A 98 -11.16 -33.87 -12.67
C HIS A 98 -10.19 -34.97 -12.24
N LEU A 99 -8.91 -34.64 -11.99
CA LEU A 99 -7.94 -35.59 -11.45
C LEU A 99 -8.29 -36.03 -10.02
N ALA A 100 -8.91 -35.15 -9.23
CA ALA A 100 -9.34 -35.44 -7.87
C ALA A 100 -10.63 -36.27 -7.77
N THR A 101 -11.57 -36.12 -8.72
CA THR A 101 -12.96 -36.61 -8.58
C THR A 101 -13.48 -37.45 -9.75
N GLY A 102 -12.76 -37.52 -10.87
CA GLY A 102 -13.26 -38.03 -12.14
C GLY A 102 -14.31 -37.14 -12.82
N GLN A 103 -14.90 -36.17 -12.12
CA GLN A 103 -15.95 -35.30 -12.66
C GLN A 103 -15.39 -34.23 -13.60
N ARG A 104 -16.27 -33.57 -14.36
CA ARG A 104 -15.91 -32.64 -15.44
C ARG A 104 -16.83 -31.42 -15.42
N GLN A 105 -16.27 -30.22 -15.43
CA GLN A 105 -17.01 -28.94 -15.39
C GLN A 105 -16.73 -28.10 -16.64
N THR A 106 -17.73 -27.36 -17.15
CA THR A 106 -17.50 -26.34 -18.19
C THR A 106 -17.29 -24.97 -17.56
N VAL A 107 -16.30 -24.24 -18.06
CA VAL A 107 -15.97 -22.87 -17.63
C VAL A 107 -16.69 -21.87 -18.54
N ALA A 108 -17.30 -20.83 -17.95
CA ALA A 108 -17.89 -19.72 -18.68
C ALA A 108 -17.36 -18.38 -18.14
N ILE A 109 -16.72 -17.59 -19.00
CA ILE A 109 -16.13 -16.28 -18.67
C ILE A 109 -16.98 -15.18 -19.30
N ASP A 110 -17.38 -14.18 -18.52
CA ASP A 110 -17.99 -12.96 -19.02
C ASP A 110 -16.91 -11.94 -19.41
N TRP A 111 -17.01 -11.34 -20.58
CA TRP A 111 -15.98 -10.41 -21.08
C TRP A 111 -15.88 -9.12 -20.26
N MET A 112 -17.00 -8.60 -19.72
CA MET A 112 -16.99 -7.37 -18.92
C MET A 112 -16.35 -7.64 -17.56
N GLN A 113 -16.70 -8.73 -16.89
CA GLN A 113 -16.07 -9.15 -15.64
C GLN A 113 -14.57 -9.42 -15.82
N ALA A 114 -14.18 -10.09 -16.92
CA ALA A 114 -12.78 -10.31 -17.25
C ALA A 114 -12.02 -8.98 -17.40
N ALA A 115 -12.55 -8.04 -18.18
CA ALA A 115 -11.94 -6.74 -18.40
C ALA A 115 -11.87 -5.88 -17.11
N CYS A 116 -12.93 -5.85 -16.30
CA CYS A 116 -12.93 -5.17 -15.01
C CYS A 116 -11.88 -5.74 -14.03
N SER A 117 -11.52 -7.03 -14.17
CA SER A 117 -10.48 -7.67 -13.35
C SER A 117 -9.05 -7.19 -13.64
N LEU A 118 -8.84 -6.33 -14.64
CA LEU A 118 -7.57 -5.61 -14.83
C LEU A 118 -7.36 -4.47 -13.82
N ASN A 119 -8.44 -3.91 -13.25
CA ASN A 119 -8.38 -2.88 -12.20
C ASN A 119 -9.49 -3.03 -11.14
N PRO A 120 -9.62 -4.18 -10.47
CA PRO A 120 -10.64 -4.39 -9.42
C PRO A 120 -10.58 -3.30 -8.34
N GLY A 121 -9.37 -2.83 -7.98
CA GLY A 121 -9.16 -1.71 -7.06
C GLY A 121 -9.80 -0.38 -7.48
N HIS A 122 -10.14 -0.16 -8.76
CA HIS A 122 -10.88 1.04 -9.20
C HIS A 122 -12.36 0.97 -8.79
N PHE A 123 -12.93 -0.22 -8.75
CA PHE A 123 -14.32 -0.46 -8.36
C PHE A 123 -14.49 -0.66 -6.85
N GLN A 124 -13.40 -0.91 -6.13
CA GLN A 124 -13.40 -1.12 -4.67
C GLN A 124 -13.71 0.17 -3.90
N LYS A 125 -14.63 0.03 -2.95
CA LYS A 125 -15.02 1.07 -1.99
C LYS A 125 -14.98 0.48 -0.58
N GLN A 126 -14.38 1.20 0.36
CA GLN A 126 -14.44 0.89 1.79
C GLN A 126 -15.44 1.86 2.43
N SER A 127 -16.49 1.33 3.08
CA SER A 127 -17.58 2.13 3.67
C SER A 127 -18.21 3.17 2.71
N GLY A 128 -18.27 2.84 1.42
CA GLY A 128 -18.78 3.74 0.35
C GLY A 128 -17.72 4.66 -0.28
N TYR A 129 -16.58 4.89 0.36
CA TYR A 129 -15.49 5.73 -0.15
C TYR A 129 -14.59 4.95 -1.12
N VAL A 130 -14.29 5.54 -2.28
CA VAL A 130 -13.30 4.99 -3.22
C VAL A 130 -11.91 4.98 -2.60
N LEU A 131 -11.22 3.85 -2.66
CA LEU A 131 -9.85 3.71 -2.17
C LEU A 131 -8.86 4.48 -3.06
N PRO A 132 -8.02 5.36 -2.50
CA PRO A 132 -7.07 6.14 -3.29
C PRO A 132 -6.09 5.23 -4.03
N ALA A 133 -5.71 5.61 -5.24
CA ALA A 133 -4.69 4.90 -6.03
C ALA A 133 -3.27 5.13 -5.48
N LEU A 134 -3.09 6.15 -4.65
CA LEU A 134 -1.79 6.60 -4.15
C LEU A 134 -1.35 5.84 -2.89
N SER A 135 -0.13 5.31 -2.98
CA SER A 135 0.71 4.91 -1.87
C SER A 135 1.34 6.16 -1.22
N LEU A 136 1.13 6.34 0.10
CA LEU A 136 1.84 7.18 1.08
C LEU A 136 2.35 8.60 0.71
N LEU A 137 1.99 9.17 -0.45
CA LEU A 137 2.41 10.49 -0.95
C LEU A 137 3.94 10.72 -1.01
N THR A 138 4.72 9.66 -0.88
CA THR A 138 6.18 9.71 -0.70
C THR A 138 6.98 9.11 -1.83
N GLU A 139 6.34 8.40 -2.77
CA GLU A 139 7.02 7.73 -3.88
C GLU A 139 7.72 8.72 -4.82
N LEU A 140 8.65 8.20 -5.62
CA LEU A 140 9.13 8.88 -6.82
C LEU A 140 7.97 9.01 -7.83
N LYS A 141 7.85 10.15 -8.54
CA LYS A 141 6.87 10.25 -9.64
C LYS A 141 7.30 9.36 -10.82
N ALA A 142 6.85 8.11 -10.83
CA ALA A 142 7.04 7.15 -11.90
C ALA A 142 6.29 7.59 -13.17
N ASP A 143 7.04 8.10 -14.15
CA ASP A 143 6.54 8.72 -15.38
C ASP A 143 7.67 8.72 -16.44
N PHE A 144 7.38 9.02 -17.70
CA PHE A 144 8.40 9.01 -18.77
C PHE A 144 9.16 10.34 -18.87
N TYR A 145 10.43 10.35 -18.47
CA TYR A 145 11.32 11.52 -18.56
C TYR A 145 12.20 11.44 -19.81
N GLN A 146 12.50 12.58 -20.42
CA GLN A 146 13.30 12.64 -21.66
C GLN A 146 14.79 12.64 -21.32
N THR A 147 15.59 11.85 -22.02
CA THR A 147 17.06 11.74 -21.87
C THR A 147 17.78 12.60 -22.92
N ALA A 148 19.09 12.77 -22.78
CA ALA A 148 19.91 13.60 -23.68
C ALA A 148 19.80 13.14 -25.15
N ASP A 149 19.82 11.83 -25.38
CA ASP A 149 19.62 11.14 -26.66
C ASP A 149 18.15 11.10 -27.13
N GLN A 150 17.28 11.94 -26.57
CA GLN A 150 15.86 12.11 -26.94
C GLN A 150 14.98 10.86 -26.77
N ARG A 151 15.48 9.86 -26.05
CA ARG A 151 14.71 8.68 -25.63
C ARG A 151 13.90 9.00 -24.37
N TRP A 152 13.03 8.07 -23.97
CA TRP A 152 12.18 8.20 -22.78
C TRP A 152 12.59 7.17 -21.73
N PHE A 153 12.95 7.62 -20.53
CA PHE A 153 13.32 6.77 -19.39
C PHE A 153 12.21 6.73 -18.35
N PHE A 154 11.95 5.55 -17.79
CA PHE A 154 10.94 5.32 -16.75
C PHE A 154 11.62 4.83 -15.46
N PRO A 155 11.82 5.68 -14.45
CA PRO A 155 12.36 5.29 -13.15
C PRO A 155 11.24 4.80 -12.23
N ILE A 156 11.52 3.78 -11.40
CA ILE A 156 10.62 3.31 -10.34
C ILE A 156 11.23 3.64 -8.97
N GLY A 157 10.44 4.29 -8.11
CA GLY A 157 10.79 4.56 -6.71
C GLY A 157 9.60 4.41 -5.78
N SER A 158 8.86 3.30 -5.90
CA SER A 158 7.64 3.02 -5.13
C SER A 158 7.86 2.51 -3.69
N TYR A 159 9.10 2.48 -3.22
CA TYR A 159 9.44 2.28 -1.81
C TYR A 159 10.52 3.29 -1.42
N PRO A 160 10.59 3.77 -0.16
CA PRO A 160 11.55 4.80 0.25
C PRO A 160 12.98 4.50 -0.17
N HIS A 161 13.50 3.31 0.13
CA HIS A 161 14.87 2.92 -0.24
C HIS A 161 15.17 2.91 -1.75
N LEU A 162 14.16 2.73 -2.61
CA LEU A 162 14.32 2.82 -4.07
C LEU A 162 14.27 4.26 -4.54
N ARG A 163 13.33 5.04 -4.02
CA ARG A 163 13.25 6.49 -4.26
C ARG A 163 14.55 7.16 -3.85
N ASP A 164 15.00 6.94 -2.62
CA ASP A 164 16.17 7.61 -2.05
C ASP A 164 17.43 7.26 -2.83
N GLY A 165 17.61 6.00 -3.23
CA GLY A 165 18.70 5.61 -4.13
C GLY A 165 18.60 6.21 -5.55
N VAL A 166 17.40 6.44 -6.09
CA VAL A 166 17.22 7.15 -7.38
C VAL A 166 17.54 8.64 -7.25
N LEU A 167 17.12 9.29 -6.16
CA LEU A 167 17.40 10.70 -5.91
C LEU A 167 18.89 10.95 -5.65
N ASP A 168 19.56 10.01 -4.97
CA ASP A 168 21.00 10.01 -4.76
C ASP A 168 21.77 9.77 -6.07
N LEU A 169 21.41 8.76 -6.86
CA LEU A 169 22.04 8.51 -8.18
C LEU A 169 21.87 9.70 -9.15
N LEU A 170 20.72 10.37 -9.12
CA LEU A 170 20.43 11.53 -9.98
C LEU A 170 20.92 12.86 -9.38
N GLN A 171 21.31 12.88 -8.10
CA GLN A 171 21.60 14.08 -7.30
C GLN A 171 20.54 15.18 -7.50
N CYS A 172 19.27 14.87 -7.20
CA CYS A 172 18.17 15.84 -7.37
C CYS A 172 17.00 15.67 -6.38
N PRO A 173 16.21 16.74 -6.10
CA PRO A 173 15.00 16.66 -5.28
C PRO A 173 13.86 15.83 -5.89
N ASN A 174 12.98 15.28 -5.05
CA ASN A 174 11.82 14.47 -5.49
C ASN A 174 10.67 15.32 -6.07
N ASN A 175 10.86 15.85 -7.27
CA ASN A 175 9.79 16.45 -8.06
C ASN A 175 10.01 16.21 -9.57
N ALA A 176 8.94 16.34 -10.35
CA ALA A 176 8.97 16.03 -11.78
C ALA A 176 9.94 16.89 -12.61
N ALA A 177 10.15 18.16 -12.24
CA ALA A 177 11.04 19.06 -12.96
C ALA A 177 12.52 18.73 -12.67
N SER A 178 12.86 18.52 -11.39
CA SER A 178 14.20 18.08 -10.97
C SER A 178 14.56 16.69 -11.50
N LEU A 179 13.60 15.75 -11.57
CA LEU A 179 13.81 14.44 -12.19
C LEU A 179 14.02 14.56 -13.71
N GLY A 180 13.19 15.34 -14.41
CA GLY A 180 13.36 15.60 -15.84
C GLY A 180 14.69 16.26 -16.18
N ALA A 181 15.07 17.30 -15.44
CA ALA A 181 16.35 17.98 -15.61
C ALA A 181 17.55 17.07 -15.29
N ALA A 182 17.45 16.22 -14.26
CA ALA A 182 18.54 15.31 -13.91
C ALA A 182 18.71 14.17 -14.94
N ILE A 183 17.61 13.56 -15.38
CA ILE A 183 17.58 12.48 -16.38
C ILE A 183 18.00 12.99 -17.77
N GLY A 184 17.62 14.22 -18.12
CA GLY A 184 18.01 14.89 -19.37
C GLY A 184 19.51 15.13 -19.53
N ARG A 185 20.33 14.93 -18.49
CA ARG A 185 21.80 14.98 -18.54
C ARG A 185 22.47 13.66 -18.99
N TRP A 186 21.72 12.56 -19.04
CA TRP A 186 22.25 11.23 -19.36
C TRP A 186 21.76 10.73 -20.72
N ASN A 187 22.55 9.89 -21.40
CA ASN A 187 22.04 9.04 -22.47
C ASN A 187 21.24 7.87 -21.86
N SER A 188 20.24 7.39 -22.59
CA SER A 188 19.28 6.41 -22.06
C SER A 188 19.86 5.05 -21.70
N HIS A 189 20.88 4.58 -22.42
CA HIS A 189 21.56 3.32 -22.10
C HIS A 189 22.48 3.47 -20.88
N ASP A 190 23.31 4.51 -20.83
CA ASP A 190 24.23 4.78 -19.73
C ASP A 190 23.48 4.91 -18.40
N LEU A 191 22.32 5.59 -18.42
CA LEU A 191 21.43 5.72 -17.26
C LEU A 191 20.83 4.38 -16.82
N GLU A 192 20.48 3.50 -17.77
CA GLU A 192 19.93 2.18 -17.46
C GLU A 192 20.97 1.24 -16.83
N GLU A 193 22.22 1.28 -17.29
CA GLU A 193 23.32 0.55 -16.67
C GLU A 193 23.71 1.15 -15.31
N ALA A 194 23.70 2.49 -15.16
CA ALA A 194 23.90 3.15 -13.88
C ALA A 194 22.82 2.73 -12.85
N PHE A 195 21.54 2.70 -13.25
CA PHE A 195 20.46 2.16 -12.42
C PHE A 195 20.70 0.68 -12.08
N ALA A 196 21.07 -0.15 -13.05
CA ALA A 196 21.33 -1.57 -12.84
C ALA A 196 22.48 -1.82 -11.84
N ALA A 197 23.57 -1.05 -11.93
CA ALA A 197 24.72 -1.12 -11.02
C ALA A 197 24.33 -0.79 -9.57
N HIS A 198 23.55 0.28 -9.38
CA HIS A 198 22.97 0.66 -8.08
C HIS A 198 21.79 -0.24 -7.64
N LYS A 199 21.50 -1.29 -8.42
CA LYS A 199 20.38 -2.24 -8.25
C LYS A 199 19.00 -1.56 -8.31
N LEU A 200 18.90 -0.33 -8.80
CA LEU A 200 17.66 0.42 -8.92
C LEU A 200 16.80 -0.08 -10.10
N PRO A 201 15.47 -0.08 -9.98
CA PRO A 201 14.56 -0.40 -11.07
C PRO A 201 14.29 0.83 -11.94
N GLY A 202 14.78 0.80 -13.17
CA GLY A 202 14.51 1.80 -14.21
C GLY A 202 14.90 1.25 -15.57
N ALA A 203 14.27 1.75 -16.63
CA ALA A 203 14.60 1.35 -17.99
C ALA A 203 14.19 2.42 -19.01
N TYR A 204 14.85 2.44 -20.17
CA TYR A 204 14.39 3.26 -21.29
C TYR A 204 13.38 2.52 -22.18
N ALA A 205 12.41 3.29 -22.68
CA ALA A 205 11.36 2.85 -23.56
C ALA A 205 11.95 2.36 -24.89
N ARG A 206 11.52 1.17 -25.30
CA ARG A 206 11.97 0.50 -26.53
C ARG A 206 10.77 0.15 -27.39
N SER A 207 10.96 0.12 -28.71
CA SER A 207 10.01 -0.51 -29.62
C SER A 207 10.00 -2.03 -29.43
N ARG A 208 9.00 -2.71 -30.03
CA ARG A 208 8.95 -4.18 -30.03
C ARG A 208 10.17 -4.76 -30.76
N GLU A 209 10.56 -4.12 -31.86
CA GLU A 209 11.66 -4.51 -32.72
C GLU A 209 13.01 -4.36 -32.00
N GLU A 210 13.22 -3.25 -31.27
CA GLU A 210 14.40 -3.05 -30.42
C GLU A 210 14.49 -4.08 -29.29
N TRP A 211 13.35 -4.41 -28.66
CA TRP A 211 13.32 -5.46 -27.64
C TRP A 211 13.66 -6.84 -28.20
N LEU A 212 13.11 -7.20 -29.37
CA LEU A 212 13.38 -8.47 -30.03
C LEU A 212 14.78 -8.56 -30.63
N ALA A 213 15.52 -7.45 -30.74
CA ALA A 213 16.96 -7.43 -31.02
C ALA A 213 17.81 -7.53 -29.73
N HIS A 214 17.36 -6.92 -28.62
CA HIS A 214 18.07 -6.90 -27.34
C HIS A 214 18.30 -8.33 -26.80
N PRO A 215 19.50 -8.67 -26.26
CA PRO A 215 19.81 -10.06 -25.85
C PRO A 215 18.83 -10.63 -24.82
N GLN A 216 18.35 -9.84 -23.85
CA GLN A 216 17.33 -10.33 -22.92
C GLN A 216 16.00 -10.59 -23.61
N GLY A 217 15.57 -9.72 -24.53
CA GLY A 217 14.33 -9.93 -25.28
C GLY A 217 14.41 -11.12 -26.24
N ARG A 218 15.61 -11.47 -26.74
CA ARG A 218 15.89 -12.70 -27.50
C ARG A 218 15.99 -13.96 -26.65
N LEU A 219 16.48 -13.88 -25.41
CA LEU A 219 16.46 -15.02 -24.49
C LEU A 219 15.04 -15.30 -24.00
N LEU A 220 14.31 -14.24 -23.67
CA LEU A 220 12.87 -14.31 -23.47
C LEU A 220 12.22 -14.85 -24.76
N ALA A 221 12.67 -14.49 -25.96
CA ALA A 221 12.10 -15.04 -27.20
C ALA A 221 11.97 -16.58 -27.21
N SER A 222 13.08 -17.30 -26.99
CA SER A 222 13.13 -18.75 -27.23
C SER A 222 12.13 -19.58 -26.41
N ARG A 223 11.77 -19.19 -25.18
CA ARG A 223 10.83 -19.92 -24.28
C ARG A 223 9.34 -19.42 -24.56
N PRO A 224 8.25 -19.94 -23.94
CA PRO A 224 6.88 -19.29 -23.89
C PRO A 224 6.44 -18.52 -22.58
N VAL A 225 5.24 -18.63 -21.94
CA VAL A 225 4.79 -17.78 -20.76
C VAL A 225 4.84 -18.22 -19.21
N ILE A 226 4.68 -19.50 -18.77
CA ILE A 226 4.59 -20.11 -17.40
C ILE A 226 5.60 -21.25 -17.10
N GLU A 227 6.42 -21.19 -16.02
CA GLU A 227 7.54 -22.13 -15.79
C GLU A 227 7.36 -23.28 -14.74
N ILE A 228 7.52 -24.55 -15.14
CA ILE A 228 7.54 -25.82 -14.34
C ILE A 228 8.86 -26.62 -14.53
N GLN A 229 9.69 -26.76 -13.49
CA GLN A 229 10.90 -27.63 -13.45
C GLN A 229 10.70 -28.67 -12.34
N LYS A 230 11.42 -29.80 -12.41
CA LYS A 230 11.64 -30.64 -11.24
C LYS A 230 12.71 -29.96 -10.36
N ILE A 231 12.46 -29.79 -9.06
CA ILE A 231 13.39 -29.12 -8.11
C ILE A 231 13.95 -30.08 -7.05
N ASP A 232 13.26 -31.19 -6.80
CA ASP A 232 13.70 -32.33 -5.99
C ASP A 232 13.13 -33.63 -6.58
N ASP A 233 13.63 -34.79 -6.15
CA ASP A 233 13.30 -36.05 -6.82
C ASP A 233 11.94 -36.68 -6.46
N SER A 234 11.16 -36.08 -5.55
CA SER A 234 9.89 -36.63 -5.04
C SER A 234 8.87 -37.02 -6.12
N ALA A 235 8.02 -37.99 -5.77
CA ALA A 235 6.86 -38.35 -6.57
C ALA A 235 5.81 -37.22 -6.55
N PRO A 236 5.12 -36.92 -7.67
CA PRO A 236 4.04 -35.94 -7.68
C PRO A 236 2.89 -36.34 -6.75
N GLU A 237 2.47 -35.44 -5.88
CA GLU A 237 1.31 -35.68 -5.00
C GLU A 237 -0.02 -35.66 -5.80
N PRO A 238 -0.95 -36.60 -5.52
CA PRO A 238 -2.20 -36.69 -6.25
C PRO A 238 -3.19 -35.58 -5.84
N ALA A 239 -4.03 -35.18 -6.79
CA ALA A 239 -5.16 -34.29 -6.51
C ALA A 239 -6.17 -34.98 -5.59
N ARG A 240 -6.64 -34.28 -4.54
CA ARG A 240 -7.50 -34.81 -3.47
C ARG A 240 -8.92 -34.26 -3.57
N ALA A 241 -9.94 -35.12 -3.50
CA ALA A 241 -11.35 -34.71 -3.53
C ALA A 241 -11.76 -33.93 -2.27
N ALA A 242 -12.59 -32.90 -2.43
CA ALA A 242 -13.06 -32.01 -1.36
C ALA A 242 -14.40 -31.35 -1.74
N SER A 243 -14.86 -30.35 -0.98
CA SER A 243 -16.01 -29.51 -1.36
C SER A 243 -15.63 -28.40 -2.37
N ARG A 244 -14.38 -27.91 -2.32
CA ARG A 244 -13.82 -26.93 -3.27
C ARG A 244 -12.56 -27.48 -3.96
N PRO A 245 -12.24 -27.10 -5.22
CA PRO A 245 -11.15 -27.72 -5.97
C PRO A 245 -9.77 -27.73 -5.30
N LEU A 246 -9.43 -26.71 -4.52
CA LEU A 246 -8.10 -26.55 -3.92
C LEU A 246 -8.11 -26.63 -2.38
N GLU A 247 -9.22 -27.06 -1.76
CA GLU A 247 -9.45 -27.01 -0.30
C GLU A 247 -8.35 -27.64 0.56
N HIS A 248 -7.75 -28.72 0.07
CA HIS A 248 -6.69 -29.47 0.76
C HIS A 248 -5.27 -28.91 0.57
N LEU A 249 -5.10 -27.83 -0.21
CA LEU A 249 -3.79 -27.23 -0.48
C LEU A 249 -3.49 -26.11 0.51
N ARG A 250 -2.30 -26.19 1.14
CA ARG A 250 -1.73 -25.10 1.93
C ARG A 250 -0.77 -24.27 1.10
N VAL A 251 -0.96 -22.94 1.13
CA VAL A 251 -0.19 -21.99 0.32
C VAL A 251 0.46 -20.96 1.23
N LEU A 252 1.79 -20.88 1.19
CA LEU A 252 2.57 -19.83 1.84
C LEU A 252 2.92 -18.74 0.82
N ASP A 253 2.33 -17.56 0.99
CA ASP A 253 2.56 -16.40 0.12
C ASP A 253 3.59 -15.45 0.73
N LEU A 254 4.83 -15.60 0.28
CA LEU A 254 5.97 -14.72 0.56
C LEU A 254 6.06 -13.59 -0.49
N GLY A 255 4.98 -13.32 -1.22
CA GLY A 255 4.92 -12.39 -2.35
C GLY A 255 4.72 -10.91 -1.98
N HIS A 256 5.15 -10.04 -2.89
CA HIS A 256 5.13 -8.59 -2.71
C HIS A 256 4.13 -7.87 -3.61
N VAL A 257 3.31 -6.98 -3.02
CA VAL A 257 2.20 -6.17 -3.57
C VAL A 257 1.24 -6.87 -4.53
N ILE A 258 1.68 -7.24 -5.74
CA ILE A 258 0.81 -7.77 -6.82
C ILE A 258 1.24 -9.16 -7.28
N ALA A 259 2.53 -9.38 -7.52
CA ALA A 259 3.02 -10.51 -8.31
C ALA A 259 2.82 -11.89 -7.66
N GLY A 260 3.34 -12.11 -6.46
CA GLY A 260 2.99 -13.29 -5.65
C GLY A 260 1.58 -13.18 -5.03
N PRO A 261 1.14 -12.00 -4.53
CA PRO A 261 -0.16 -11.91 -3.87
C PRO A 261 -1.37 -12.28 -4.73
N VAL A 262 -1.42 -11.92 -6.01
CA VAL A 262 -2.49 -12.37 -6.93
C VAL A 262 -2.43 -13.88 -7.19
N VAL A 263 -1.22 -14.47 -7.26
CA VAL A 263 -1.08 -15.94 -7.38
C VAL A 263 -1.75 -16.64 -6.21
N ALA A 264 -1.44 -16.17 -5.00
CA ALA A 264 -1.98 -16.74 -3.78
C ALA A 264 -3.49 -16.46 -3.63
N ARG A 265 -3.97 -15.28 -4.06
CA ARG A 265 -5.39 -14.90 -3.97
C ARG A 265 -6.27 -15.86 -4.75
N THR A 266 -5.99 -16.11 -6.03
CA THR A 266 -6.90 -16.94 -6.84
C THR A 266 -6.83 -18.44 -6.45
N LEU A 267 -5.77 -18.87 -5.74
CA LEU A 267 -5.77 -20.19 -5.07
C LEU A 267 -6.80 -20.21 -3.93
N ALA A 268 -6.87 -19.16 -3.12
CA ALA A 268 -7.89 -18.97 -2.08
C ALA A 268 -9.31 -18.84 -2.66
N GLU A 269 -9.48 -18.14 -3.80
CA GLU A 269 -10.77 -18.05 -4.52
C GLU A 269 -11.32 -19.43 -4.88
N HIS A 270 -10.46 -20.42 -5.14
CA HIS A 270 -10.83 -21.83 -5.39
C HIS A 270 -10.68 -22.76 -4.18
N GLY A 271 -10.47 -22.20 -2.99
CA GLY A 271 -10.63 -22.88 -1.69
C GLY A 271 -9.36 -23.17 -0.90
N ALA A 272 -8.16 -22.90 -1.42
CA ALA A 272 -6.92 -23.21 -0.72
C ALA A 272 -6.78 -22.46 0.62
N ASP A 273 -6.10 -23.09 1.59
CA ASP A 273 -5.74 -22.43 2.85
C ASP A 273 -4.46 -21.61 2.65
N VAL A 274 -4.62 -20.30 2.51
CA VAL A 274 -3.54 -19.39 2.10
C VAL A 274 -3.15 -18.44 3.22
N LEU A 275 -1.88 -18.47 3.61
CA LEU A 275 -1.27 -17.54 4.55
C LEU A 275 -0.29 -16.61 3.80
N ARG A 276 -0.63 -15.31 3.76
CA ARG A 276 0.31 -14.26 3.34
C ARG A 276 1.23 -13.87 4.48
N VAL A 277 2.52 -13.74 4.17
CA VAL A 277 3.55 -13.21 5.07
C VAL A 277 4.16 -11.96 4.44
N THR A 278 4.30 -10.91 5.22
CA THR A 278 5.10 -9.71 4.88
C THR A 278 5.82 -9.20 6.13
N SER A 279 6.81 -8.32 5.97
CA SER A 279 7.45 -7.67 7.12
C SER A 279 6.56 -6.53 7.64
N PRO A 280 6.45 -6.34 8.98
CA PRO A 280 5.59 -5.29 9.56
C PRO A 280 6.08 -3.88 9.24
N PHE A 281 7.31 -3.73 8.73
CA PHE A 281 7.90 -2.45 8.33
C PHE A 281 7.75 -2.16 6.82
N MET A 282 7.20 -3.08 6.03
CA MET A 282 7.05 -2.89 4.57
C MET A 282 5.85 -2.01 4.24
N GLN A 283 6.14 -0.90 3.56
CA GLN A 283 5.17 0.09 3.11
C GLN A 283 4.47 -0.35 1.82
N ASP A 284 3.68 -1.41 1.91
CA ASP A 284 2.86 -1.88 0.80
C ASP A 284 1.69 -0.91 0.51
N PRO A 285 1.44 -0.54 -0.76
CA PRO A 285 0.28 0.26 -1.14
C PRO A 285 -1.04 -0.36 -0.66
N PHE A 286 -1.77 0.36 0.20
CA PHE A 286 -2.93 -0.17 0.94
C PHE A 286 -4.05 -0.74 0.05
N ARG A 287 -4.39 -0.04 -1.04
CA ARG A 287 -5.38 -0.46 -2.03
C ARG A 287 -5.00 -1.80 -2.70
N GLN A 288 -3.74 -1.94 -3.10
CA GLN A 288 -3.21 -3.17 -3.69
C GLN A 288 -3.16 -4.30 -2.67
N THR A 289 -2.84 -4.01 -1.39
CA THR A 289 -2.95 -5.00 -0.31
C THR A 289 -4.40 -5.43 -0.07
N ILE A 290 -5.40 -4.55 -0.10
CA ILE A 290 -6.82 -4.96 -0.01
C ILE A 290 -7.17 -5.89 -1.18
N ASP A 291 -6.90 -5.45 -2.42
CA ASP A 291 -7.28 -6.17 -3.62
C ASP A 291 -6.64 -7.56 -3.71
N THR A 292 -5.34 -7.66 -3.47
CA THR A 292 -4.58 -8.90 -3.66
C THR A 292 -4.58 -9.81 -2.43
N ASN A 293 -5.27 -9.43 -1.34
CA ASN A 293 -5.37 -10.21 -0.11
C ASN A 293 -6.76 -10.82 0.15
N ILE A 294 -7.71 -10.64 -0.78
CA ILE A 294 -9.04 -11.26 -0.71
C ILE A 294 -8.92 -12.78 -0.55
N GLY A 295 -9.66 -13.35 0.42
CA GLY A 295 -9.67 -14.79 0.72
C GLY A 295 -8.47 -15.32 1.49
N LYS A 296 -7.41 -14.52 1.71
CA LYS A 296 -6.19 -14.98 2.40
C LYS A 296 -6.17 -14.61 3.87
N ARG A 297 -5.48 -15.44 4.67
CA ARG A 297 -5.02 -15.09 6.03
C ARG A 297 -3.72 -14.29 5.93
N SER A 298 -3.34 -13.55 6.97
CA SER A 298 -2.10 -12.77 6.96
C SER A 298 -1.37 -12.80 8.30
N ALA A 299 -0.05 -12.82 8.26
CA ALA A 299 0.85 -12.72 9.39
C ALA A 299 2.07 -11.84 9.05
N PHE A 300 2.77 -11.38 10.08
CA PHE A 300 3.99 -10.59 9.94
C PHE A 300 5.21 -11.41 10.32
N LEU A 301 6.23 -11.42 9.45
CA LEU A 301 7.57 -11.95 9.70
C LEU A 301 8.59 -11.07 8.98
N ASP A 302 9.62 -10.63 9.69
CA ASP A 302 10.75 -9.92 9.10
C ASP A 302 11.85 -10.92 8.73
N LEU A 303 11.95 -11.26 7.44
CA LEU A 303 12.86 -12.29 6.94
C LEU A 303 14.35 -11.88 6.95
N ASP A 304 14.70 -10.77 7.59
CA ASP A 304 16.07 -10.43 7.96
C ASP A 304 16.38 -10.70 9.46
N ARG A 305 15.38 -11.12 10.26
CA ARG A 305 15.53 -11.54 11.67
C ARG A 305 15.59 -13.06 11.79
N ALA A 306 16.63 -13.59 12.45
CA ALA A 306 16.88 -15.03 12.55
C ALA A 306 15.71 -15.86 13.14
N VAL A 307 14.98 -15.31 14.13
CA VAL A 307 13.81 -15.96 14.75
C VAL A 307 12.61 -16.05 13.79
N ASP A 308 12.38 -15.00 13.00
CA ASP A 308 11.29 -14.95 12.03
C ASP A 308 11.62 -15.83 10.81
N CYS A 309 12.90 -15.90 10.43
CA CYS A 309 13.40 -16.88 9.46
C CYS A 309 13.19 -18.33 9.93
N GLN A 310 13.37 -18.62 11.23
CA GLN A 310 13.07 -19.96 11.74
C GLN A 310 11.57 -20.27 11.67
N ARG A 311 10.70 -19.32 12.03
CA ARG A 311 9.25 -19.47 11.84
C ARG A 311 8.88 -19.66 10.35
N ALA A 312 9.58 -18.99 9.44
CA ALA A 312 9.36 -19.18 8.00
C ALA A 312 9.72 -20.61 7.52
N ARG A 313 10.74 -21.27 8.09
CA ARG A 313 11.03 -22.69 7.80
C ARG A 313 9.89 -23.60 8.27
N GLU A 314 9.37 -23.36 9.47
CA GLU A 314 8.22 -24.11 10.01
C GLU A 314 6.97 -23.97 9.13
N LEU A 315 6.73 -22.76 8.59
CA LEU A 315 5.64 -22.52 7.65
C LEU A 315 5.85 -23.21 6.29
N ILE A 316 7.08 -23.24 5.76
CA ILE A 316 7.43 -23.96 4.52
C ILE A 316 7.25 -25.47 4.69
N ALA A 317 7.68 -26.04 5.83
CA ALA A 317 7.50 -27.46 6.14
C ALA A 317 6.02 -27.89 6.14
N GLY A 318 5.10 -26.97 6.45
CA GLY A 318 3.66 -27.20 6.46
C GLY A 318 2.90 -26.76 5.20
N ALA A 319 3.58 -26.34 4.13
CA ALA A 319 2.95 -25.80 2.91
C ALA A 319 3.15 -26.71 1.70
N ASP A 320 2.11 -26.87 0.87
CA ASP A 320 2.18 -27.63 -0.39
C ASP A 320 2.65 -26.73 -1.56
N VAL A 321 2.40 -25.43 -1.45
CA VAL A 321 2.79 -24.40 -2.42
C VAL A 321 3.48 -23.24 -1.70
N VAL A 322 4.65 -22.83 -2.17
CA VAL A 322 5.34 -21.62 -1.72
C VAL A 322 5.37 -20.61 -2.87
N VAL A 323 4.91 -19.39 -2.63
CA VAL A 323 4.76 -18.35 -3.67
C VAL A 323 5.68 -17.17 -3.34
N GLN A 324 6.47 -16.72 -4.31
CA GLN A 324 7.37 -15.58 -4.13
C GLN A 324 7.46 -14.70 -5.39
N SER A 325 7.72 -13.41 -5.19
CA SER A 325 7.91 -12.45 -6.29
C SER A 325 8.93 -11.35 -5.99
N TRP A 326 9.96 -11.70 -5.23
CA TRP A 326 11.09 -10.82 -4.97
C TRP A 326 12.08 -10.82 -6.14
N ARG A 327 13.03 -9.87 -6.11
CA ARG A 327 14.18 -9.88 -7.03
C ARG A 327 14.88 -11.25 -7.01
N PRO A 328 15.32 -11.79 -8.16
CA PRO A 328 16.06 -13.04 -8.22
C PRO A 328 17.20 -13.15 -7.20
N GLY A 329 17.33 -14.34 -6.61
CA GLY A 329 18.24 -14.64 -5.50
C GLY A 329 17.85 -14.07 -4.12
N SER A 330 16.81 -13.23 -3.99
CA SER A 330 16.42 -12.60 -2.71
C SER A 330 15.95 -13.60 -1.64
N MET A 331 15.27 -14.67 -2.06
CA MET A 331 14.84 -15.75 -1.15
C MET A 331 15.97 -16.75 -0.88
N ALA A 332 16.77 -17.09 -1.91
CA ALA A 332 17.92 -18.00 -1.77
C ALA A 332 18.95 -17.48 -0.75
N ARG A 333 19.28 -16.17 -0.78
CA ARG A 333 20.17 -15.54 0.22
C ARG A 333 19.67 -15.60 1.66
N ARG A 334 18.40 -15.93 1.89
CA ARG A 334 17.78 -16.10 3.22
C ARG A 334 17.55 -17.58 3.59
N GLY A 335 17.96 -18.51 2.74
CA GLY A 335 17.75 -19.95 2.92
C GLY A 335 16.33 -20.42 2.56
N PHE A 336 15.68 -19.74 1.60
CA PHE A 336 14.30 -20.01 1.15
C PHE A 336 14.18 -20.04 -0.38
N GLY A 337 15.23 -20.38 -1.11
CA GLY A 337 15.13 -20.61 -2.56
C GLY A 337 14.39 -21.92 -2.88
N PRO A 338 14.26 -22.27 -4.17
CA PRO A 338 13.54 -23.50 -4.56
C PRO A 338 14.18 -24.77 -4.01
N GLY A 339 15.52 -24.84 -3.99
CA GLY A 339 16.25 -26.00 -3.44
C GLY A 339 16.12 -26.10 -1.92
N GLU A 340 16.25 -24.99 -1.20
CA GLU A 340 16.08 -24.98 0.26
C GLU A 340 14.63 -25.27 0.67
N ALA A 341 13.65 -24.73 -0.06
CA ALA A 341 12.24 -25.03 0.17
C ALA A 341 11.94 -26.53 -0.04
N ALA A 342 12.47 -27.14 -1.09
CA ALA A 342 12.28 -28.57 -1.35
C ALA A 342 13.06 -29.48 -0.37
N ALA A 343 14.19 -29.01 0.17
CA ALA A 343 14.88 -29.69 1.27
C ALA A 343 14.12 -29.62 2.60
N ILE A 344 13.34 -28.56 2.83
CA ILE A 344 12.45 -28.40 3.99
C ILE A 344 11.15 -29.21 3.82
N ARG A 345 10.57 -29.22 2.61
CA ARG A 345 9.36 -29.96 2.23
C ARG A 345 9.56 -30.60 0.85
N PRO A 346 9.98 -31.87 0.79
CA PRO A 346 10.07 -32.61 -0.46
C PRO A 346 8.71 -32.61 -1.19
N GLY A 347 8.72 -32.44 -2.51
CA GLY A 347 7.52 -32.33 -3.33
C GLY A 347 6.79 -30.97 -3.32
N VAL A 348 7.32 -29.93 -2.64
CA VAL A 348 6.71 -28.59 -2.60
C VAL A 348 6.64 -27.93 -3.98
N VAL A 349 5.52 -27.27 -4.30
CA VAL A 349 5.38 -26.48 -5.52
C VAL A 349 5.90 -25.05 -5.28
N TYR A 350 7.17 -24.80 -5.60
CA TYR A 350 7.78 -23.48 -5.48
C TYR A 350 7.48 -22.59 -6.71
N VAL A 351 6.66 -21.54 -6.52
CA VAL A 351 6.23 -20.61 -7.57
C VAL A 351 7.05 -19.32 -7.51
N SER A 352 7.95 -19.15 -8.48
CA SER A 352 8.73 -17.93 -8.68
C SER A 352 8.08 -17.01 -9.73
N VAL A 353 8.03 -15.70 -9.45
CA VAL A 353 7.53 -14.69 -10.40
C VAL A 353 8.57 -13.58 -10.59
N THR A 354 9.23 -13.55 -11.75
CA THR A 354 10.22 -12.53 -12.15
C THR A 354 9.74 -11.76 -13.38
N ALA A 355 10.29 -10.57 -13.68
CA ALA A 355 9.94 -9.83 -14.91
C ALA A 355 10.77 -10.24 -16.13
N TYR A 356 12.05 -10.56 -15.92
CA TYR A 356 13.03 -10.76 -16.99
C TYR A 356 13.52 -12.22 -17.12
N GLY A 357 12.88 -13.17 -16.44
CA GLY A 357 13.34 -14.57 -16.38
C GLY A 357 14.31 -14.81 -15.22
N ASP A 358 15.14 -15.84 -15.36
CA ASP A 358 16.14 -16.33 -14.40
C ASP A 358 17.56 -16.41 -15.02
N GLU A 359 17.69 -16.14 -16.32
CA GLU A 359 18.90 -16.27 -17.13
C GLU A 359 19.17 -14.98 -17.93
N GLY A 360 20.35 -14.87 -18.55
CA GLY A 360 20.72 -13.73 -19.41
C GLY A 360 21.18 -12.46 -18.67
N PRO A 361 21.56 -11.40 -19.40
CA PRO A 361 22.18 -10.20 -18.81
C PRO A 361 21.29 -9.45 -17.79
N TRP A 362 19.97 -9.67 -17.79
CA TRP A 362 19.04 -9.01 -16.84
C TRP A 362 18.48 -9.97 -15.78
N ALA A 363 19.02 -11.19 -15.64
CA ALA A 363 18.60 -12.20 -14.67
C ALA A 363 18.50 -11.69 -13.22
N THR A 364 19.23 -10.64 -12.86
CA THR A 364 19.30 -10.07 -11.50
C THR A 364 18.63 -8.69 -11.36
N ARG A 365 18.09 -8.12 -12.45
CA ARG A 365 17.48 -6.78 -12.45
C ARG A 365 16.14 -6.75 -11.70
N GLY A 366 15.79 -5.56 -11.21
CA GLY A 366 14.53 -5.34 -10.48
C GLY A 366 13.35 -5.27 -11.45
N GLY A 367 12.39 -6.18 -11.30
CA GLY A 367 11.23 -6.27 -12.19
C GLY A 367 10.00 -5.54 -11.65
N PHE A 368 9.45 -4.62 -12.44
CA PHE A 368 8.14 -4.02 -12.22
C PHE A 368 7.30 -4.16 -13.49
N GLU A 369 5.98 -4.18 -13.33
CA GLU A 369 5.00 -4.33 -14.42
C GLU A 369 5.18 -3.23 -15.48
N GLN A 370 5.27 -1.97 -15.02
CA GLN A 370 5.50 -0.78 -15.85
C GLN A 370 6.82 -0.84 -16.62
N LEU A 371 7.86 -1.44 -16.03
CA LEU A 371 9.15 -1.63 -16.71
C LEU A 371 9.07 -2.74 -17.76
N GLY A 372 8.25 -3.77 -17.53
CA GLY A 372 7.90 -4.76 -18.55
C GLY A 372 7.21 -4.12 -19.76
N GLN A 373 6.24 -3.23 -19.53
CA GLN A 373 5.60 -2.46 -20.61
C GLN A 373 6.58 -1.53 -21.34
N THR A 374 7.45 -0.87 -20.58
CA THR A 374 8.45 0.10 -21.06
C THR A 374 9.41 -0.55 -22.07
N VAL A 375 9.96 -1.71 -21.73
CA VAL A 375 10.99 -2.35 -22.57
C VAL A 375 10.44 -3.23 -23.67
N SER A 376 9.19 -3.69 -23.62
CA SER A 376 8.64 -4.67 -24.58
C SER A 376 7.95 -4.08 -25.82
N GLY A 377 7.94 -2.76 -25.99
CA GLY A 377 7.19 -2.08 -27.06
C GLY A 377 5.75 -1.70 -26.72
N VAL A 378 5.21 -2.13 -25.57
CA VAL A 378 3.84 -1.79 -25.16
C VAL A 378 3.68 -0.30 -24.93
N ALA A 379 4.57 0.29 -24.13
CA ALA A 379 4.39 1.68 -23.71
C ALA A 379 4.63 2.66 -24.87
N VAL A 380 5.52 2.32 -25.79
CA VAL A 380 5.72 3.06 -27.05
C VAL A 380 4.47 2.96 -27.91
N ARG A 381 3.91 1.75 -28.11
CA ARG A 381 2.70 1.56 -28.94
C ARG A 381 1.48 2.27 -28.36
N GLU A 382 1.30 2.24 -27.03
CA GLU A 382 0.23 2.94 -26.30
C GLU A 382 0.40 4.48 -26.33
N GLY A 383 1.64 4.98 -26.46
CA GLY A 383 1.93 6.40 -26.72
C GLY A 383 1.72 6.84 -28.18
N GLY A 384 1.60 5.89 -29.12
CA GLY A 384 1.45 6.17 -30.54
C GLY A 384 2.67 6.88 -31.13
N ALA A 385 2.45 8.06 -31.73
CA ALA A 385 3.52 8.94 -32.23
C ALA A 385 4.02 9.96 -31.18
N GLY A 386 3.50 9.90 -29.95
CA GLY A 386 3.81 10.84 -28.87
C GLY A 386 4.71 10.23 -27.78
N ARG A 387 4.66 10.87 -26.60
CA ARG A 387 5.30 10.36 -25.38
C ARG A 387 4.77 8.96 -25.04
N PRO A 388 5.63 7.97 -24.74
CA PRO A 388 5.20 6.66 -24.27
C PRO A 388 4.25 6.76 -23.07
N ARG A 389 3.36 5.79 -22.98
CA ARG A 389 2.33 5.67 -21.92
C ARG A 389 2.33 4.23 -21.44
N VAL A 390 2.41 3.99 -20.13
CA VAL A 390 1.99 2.69 -19.63
C VAL A 390 0.50 2.54 -19.89
N VAL A 391 0.07 1.39 -20.40
CA VAL A 391 -1.32 0.95 -20.42
C VAL A 391 -1.79 1.00 -18.97
N PRO A 392 -2.69 1.92 -18.60
CA PRO A 392 -3.20 1.96 -17.24
C PRO A 392 -4.11 0.74 -17.04
N PRO A 393 -4.19 0.17 -15.83
CA PRO A 393 -5.06 -0.98 -15.58
C PRO A 393 -6.55 -0.71 -15.91
N LEU A 394 -6.98 0.57 -15.97
CA LEU A 394 -8.09 1.04 -16.82
C LEU A 394 -7.83 2.50 -17.27
N PRO A 395 -8.15 2.90 -18.52
CA PRO A 395 -8.06 4.28 -18.97
C PRO A 395 -9.24 5.13 -18.46
N ALA A 396 -8.98 6.40 -18.16
CA ALA A 396 -10.00 7.36 -17.76
C ALA A 396 -10.65 8.03 -18.99
N GLN A 397 -11.53 7.31 -19.70
CA GLN A 397 -12.41 7.94 -20.70
C GLN A 397 -13.72 7.19 -20.94
N ARG A 398 -14.67 7.91 -21.56
CA ARG A 398 -16.12 7.63 -21.63
C ARG A 398 -16.47 6.23 -22.14
N LEU A 399 -17.34 5.53 -21.42
CA LEU A 399 -18.30 4.61 -22.04
C LEU A 399 -19.26 5.43 -22.92
N PRO A 400 -19.51 5.05 -24.19
CA PRO A 400 -20.54 5.70 -25.00
C PRO A 400 -21.96 5.31 -24.55
N ASP A 401 -22.87 6.28 -24.52
CA ASP A 401 -24.29 6.01 -24.36
C ASP A 401 -24.89 5.36 -25.62
N GLY A 402 -25.57 4.21 -25.46
CA GLY A 402 -26.53 3.70 -26.45
C GLY A 402 -26.04 2.63 -27.45
N ILE A 403 -26.65 1.45 -27.38
CA ILE A 403 -26.65 0.37 -28.40
C ILE A 403 -27.71 0.71 -29.45
N PRO A 404 -27.45 0.63 -30.79
CA PRO A 404 -27.93 -0.55 -31.54
C PRO A 404 -27.21 -0.96 -32.87
N GLY A 405 -26.71 -2.22 -32.92
CA GLY A 405 -27.35 -3.24 -33.77
C GLY A 405 -26.62 -3.87 -34.98
N ARG A 406 -26.61 -5.24 -35.00
CA ARG A 406 -26.30 -6.19 -36.12
C ARG A 406 -24.80 -6.23 -36.51
N GLY A 407 -24.07 -7.34 -36.70
CA GLY A 407 -24.33 -8.79 -36.94
C GLY A 407 -23.37 -9.26 -38.07
N ARG A 408 -22.84 -10.51 -38.21
CA ARG A 408 -23.22 -11.88 -37.81
C ARG A 408 -22.02 -12.88 -37.90
N ARG A 409 -22.03 -13.97 -37.10
CA ARG A 409 -21.72 -15.43 -37.38
C ARG A 409 -20.44 -15.82 -38.19
N HIS A 410 -19.51 -16.66 -37.67
CA HIS A 410 -19.49 -18.16 -37.55
C HIS A 410 -19.52 -18.93 -38.91
N ALA A 411 -18.89 -20.10 -39.15
CA ALA A 411 -17.88 -21.02 -38.51
C ALA A 411 -17.53 -22.14 -39.56
N GLY A 412 -16.66 -23.17 -39.43
CA GLY A 412 -15.76 -23.73 -38.38
C GLY A 412 -15.28 -25.18 -38.75
N ALA A 413 -14.53 -25.88 -37.87
CA ALA A 413 -13.91 -27.25 -37.99
C ALA A 413 -12.66 -27.36 -38.92
N ASP A 414 -11.53 -28.07 -38.63
CA ASP A 414 -11.20 -29.40 -38.02
C ASP A 414 -11.27 -30.55 -39.07
N PRO A 415 -10.40 -31.61 -39.12
CA PRO A 415 -9.63 -32.23 -38.00
C PRO A 415 -8.18 -32.76 -38.27
N ALA A 416 -7.53 -33.25 -37.20
CA ALA A 416 -6.73 -34.51 -37.07
C ALA A 416 -5.47 -34.42 -36.16
N ARG A 417 -5.18 -35.51 -35.43
CA ARG A 417 -4.08 -35.69 -34.43
C ARG A 417 -3.09 -36.77 -34.91
N PRO A 418 -1.77 -36.68 -34.61
CA PRO A 418 -1.19 -37.24 -33.37
C PRO A 418 0.01 -36.39 -32.82
N ARG A 419 0.80 -36.73 -31.78
CA ARG A 419 0.64 -37.35 -30.43
C ARG A 419 1.89 -36.97 -29.60
N GLY A 420 1.81 -36.83 -28.27
CA GLY A 420 2.98 -36.69 -27.36
C GLY A 420 2.79 -35.65 -26.24
N ARG A 421 3.16 -35.96 -24.98
CA ARG A 421 2.88 -35.15 -23.77
C ARG A 421 4.15 -34.70 -23.04
N GLN A 422 4.25 -33.40 -22.73
CA GLN A 422 5.00 -32.86 -21.58
C GLN A 422 4.51 -31.43 -21.25
N LEU A 423 4.77 -30.97 -20.01
CA LEU A 423 4.24 -29.70 -19.47
C LEU A 423 5.30 -28.59 -19.37
N SER A 424 4.84 -27.36 -19.13
CA SER A 424 5.47 -26.13 -19.66
C SER A 424 6.65 -25.56 -18.87
N ARG A 425 7.77 -25.24 -19.55
CA ARG A 425 8.66 -24.10 -19.24
C ARG A 425 8.72 -23.09 -20.37
N GLN A 426 8.94 -21.82 -20.01
CA GLN A 426 8.30 -20.66 -20.61
C GLN A 426 8.74 -19.25 -20.04
N SER A 427 9.55 -18.48 -20.78
CA SER A 427 9.67 -17.00 -20.79
C SER A 427 9.66 -16.50 -22.27
N VAL A 428 9.27 -15.27 -22.67
CA VAL A 428 8.39 -15.12 -23.88
C VAL A 428 8.87 -14.30 -25.15
N ALA A 429 8.92 -14.86 -26.41
CA ALA A 429 8.66 -14.22 -27.78
C ALA A 429 8.93 -14.99 -29.14
N GLY A 430 8.12 -14.76 -30.21
CA GLY A 430 8.31 -15.38 -31.57
C GLY A 430 7.31 -14.85 -32.64
N ALA A 431 7.55 -15.05 -33.96
CA ALA A 431 6.88 -14.34 -35.09
C ALA A 431 5.69 -15.01 -35.86
N HIS A 432 5.81 -15.55 -37.10
CA HIS A 432 4.66 -15.96 -37.99
C HIS A 432 4.89 -17.24 -38.86
N LEU A 433 4.00 -17.61 -39.81
CA LEU A 433 4.13 -18.37 -41.11
C LEU A 433 2.71 -18.80 -41.59
N ASP A 434 2.36 -19.10 -42.85
CA ASP A 434 2.93 -18.88 -44.22
C ASP A 434 1.78 -18.85 -45.29
N VAL A 435 2.05 -18.80 -46.61
CA VAL A 435 1.04 -18.58 -47.68
C VAL A 435 0.71 -19.79 -48.58
N GLY A 436 -0.60 -20.03 -48.79
CA GLY A 436 -1.21 -20.80 -49.89
C GLY A 436 -2.70 -20.42 -50.06
N ALA A 437 -3.22 -20.32 -51.30
CA ALA A 437 -4.50 -19.66 -51.59
C ALA A 437 -5.67 -20.59 -52.01
N GLY A 438 -6.93 -20.18 -51.78
CA GLY A 438 -8.13 -20.90 -52.26
C GLY A 438 -9.49 -20.23 -51.96
N THR A 439 -10.21 -19.79 -53.00
CA THR A 439 -11.52 -19.07 -52.94
C THR A 439 -12.75 -19.95 -52.65
N GLY A 440 -13.83 -19.46 -52.02
CA GLY A 440 -14.96 -20.35 -51.61
C GLY A 440 -16.43 -19.90 -51.38
N ARG A 441 -16.92 -18.72 -51.80
CA ARG A 441 -18.38 -18.32 -51.85
C ARG A 441 -19.25 -18.40 -50.56
N ARG A 442 -20.49 -17.86 -50.63
CA ARG A 442 -21.46 -17.67 -49.51
C ARG A 442 -22.81 -18.36 -49.76
N ALA A 443 -23.55 -18.70 -48.69
CA ALA A 443 -25.01 -18.87 -48.70
C ALA A 443 -25.69 -18.20 -47.48
N ARG A 444 -27.02 -18.04 -47.50
CA ARG A 444 -27.86 -17.38 -46.45
C ARG A 444 -28.77 -18.46 -45.80
N PHE A 445 -29.37 -18.29 -44.60
CA PHE A 445 -30.69 -17.63 -44.49
C PHE A 445 -31.07 -17.05 -43.09
N ARG A 446 -32.35 -17.13 -42.68
CA ARG A 446 -33.07 -16.22 -41.74
C ARG A 446 -33.03 -16.61 -40.24
N ARG A 447 -33.32 -15.61 -39.38
CA ARG A 447 -33.86 -15.76 -38.00
C ARG A 447 -35.39 -15.93 -38.03
N ARG A 448 -35.96 -16.47 -36.96
CA ARG A 448 -37.25 -16.02 -36.37
C ARG A 448 -37.06 -15.76 -34.88
N SER A 449 -37.95 -14.98 -34.27
CA SER A 449 -37.89 -14.55 -32.86
C SER A 449 -39.26 -14.04 -32.41
N ALA A 450 -39.65 -14.36 -31.17
CA ALA A 450 -40.90 -13.95 -30.51
C ALA A 450 -40.62 -13.74 -29.00
N PRO A 451 -41.53 -13.12 -28.21
CA PRO A 451 -41.10 -12.04 -27.30
C PRO A 451 -41.26 -12.29 -25.78
N ALA A 452 -41.06 -11.24 -24.99
CA ALA A 452 -40.90 -11.24 -23.53
C ALA A 452 -42.18 -10.85 -22.74
N ALA A 453 -42.13 -10.97 -21.40
CA ALA A 453 -43.14 -10.43 -20.49
C ALA A 453 -42.58 -10.00 -19.11
N ALA A 454 -42.92 -8.76 -18.72
CA ALA A 454 -43.21 -8.21 -17.38
C ALA A 454 -42.24 -8.36 -16.16
N PRO A 455 -42.26 -7.40 -15.19
CA PRO A 455 -41.38 -7.36 -14.02
C PRO A 455 -42.04 -7.80 -12.69
N PHE A 456 -41.26 -7.86 -11.60
CA PHE A 456 -41.78 -8.04 -10.24
C PHE A 456 -41.22 -7.02 -9.23
N ARG A 457 -41.94 -6.79 -8.13
CA ARG A 457 -41.64 -5.77 -7.09
C ARG A 457 -40.56 -6.22 -6.10
N ARG A 458 -39.87 -5.24 -5.49
CA ARG A 458 -39.07 -5.44 -4.26
C ARG A 458 -39.98 -5.61 -3.03
N SER A 459 -39.55 -6.46 -2.10
CA SER A 459 -39.86 -6.39 -0.67
C SER A 459 -38.55 -6.28 0.12
N ALA A 460 -38.61 -5.75 1.34
CA ALA A 460 -37.45 -5.65 2.24
C ALA A 460 -37.47 -6.81 3.25
N GLY A 461 -36.28 -7.25 3.65
CA GLY A 461 -36.07 -8.22 4.72
C GLY A 461 -34.68 -8.03 5.32
N ALA A 462 -34.58 -7.98 6.64
CA ALA A 462 -33.34 -7.82 7.38
C ALA A 462 -33.01 -9.11 8.13
N HIS A 463 -31.72 -9.45 8.27
CA HIS A 463 -31.27 -10.34 9.33
C HIS A 463 -29.81 -10.10 9.73
N ALA A 464 -29.54 -10.57 10.95
CA ALA A 464 -28.25 -10.89 11.56
C ALA A 464 -27.24 -11.60 10.62
N GLY A 465 -25.96 -11.71 10.94
CA GLY A 465 -25.22 -11.35 12.16
C GLY A 465 -24.05 -12.32 12.35
N SER A 466 -22.87 -11.82 12.72
CA SER A 466 -21.61 -12.55 12.53
C SER A 466 -21.26 -13.52 13.67
N PRO A 467 -20.73 -14.72 13.37
CA PRO A 467 -20.14 -15.61 14.37
C PRO A 467 -18.72 -15.16 14.79
N PRO A 468 -18.20 -15.60 15.96
CA PRO A 468 -16.94 -15.14 16.52
C PRO A 468 -15.68 -15.83 15.95
N ILE A 469 -14.52 -15.26 16.29
CA ILE A 469 -13.18 -15.71 15.87
C ILE A 469 -12.73 -16.95 16.66
N GLY A 470 -12.26 -17.99 15.96
CA GLY A 470 -11.74 -19.22 16.56
C GLY A 470 -10.22 -19.22 16.76
N VAL A 471 -9.77 -19.53 17.98
CA VAL A 471 -8.36 -19.79 18.32
C VAL A 471 -8.04 -21.27 18.11
N TRP A 472 -6.79 -21.59 17.70
CA TRP A 472 -6.34 -22.97 17.46
C TRP A 472 -5.92 -23.68 18.76
N PRO A 473 -6.52 -24.84 19.12
CA PRO A 473 -5.96 -25.75 20.11
C PRO A 473 -5.09 -26.84 19.47
N ALA A 474 -4.02 -27.27 20.16
CA ALA A 474 -3.33 -28.51 19.86
C ALA A 474 -4.15 -29.72 20.38
N GLY A 475 -4.07 -30.86 19.70
CA GLY A 475 -4.90 -32.03 20.01
C GLY A 475 -4.40 -32.88 21.18
N ALA A 476 -5.33 -33.30 22.04
CA ALA A 476 -5.21 -34.45 22.94
C ALA A 476 -6.58 -35.17 23.01
N THR A 477 -6.60 -36.44 23.42
CA THR A 477 -7.74 -37.35 23.24
C THR A 477 -8.57 -37.59 24.52
N ALA A 478 -9.71 -38.26 24.32
CA ALA A 478 -10.49 -39.06 25.28
C ALA A 478 -11.70 -38.42 26.00
N THR A 479 -12.89 -38.84 25.54
CA THR A 479 -14.05 -39.31 26.33
C THR A 479 -14.62 -38.51 27.52
N GLY A 480 -15.90 -38.14 27.39
CA GLY A 480 -16.89 -38.43 28.43
C GLY A 480 -17.73 -37.26 28.96
N GLY A 481 -19.06 -37.48 29.07
CA GLY A 481 -19.86 -36.86 30.13
C GLY A 481 -20.61 -35.55 29.83
N ALA A 482 -21.90 -35.73 29.56
CA ALA A 482 -23.04 -34.92 30.00
C ALA A 482 -22.87 -34.08 31.32
N VAL A 483 -23.68 -33.04 31.62
CA VAL A 483 -24.57 -32.11 30.87
C VAL A 483 -25.17 -31.06 31.87
N ILE A 484 -25.64 -29.90 31.38
CA ILE A 484 -26.59 -28.94 32.05
C ILE A 484 -26.10 -27.98 33.18
N ALA A 485 -26.74 -26.79 33.18
CA ALA A 485 -26.94 -25.77 34.24
C ALA A 485 -25.80 -24.81 34.68
N HIS A 486 -25.86 -23.57 34.14
CA HIS A 486 -25.71 -22.35 34.94
C HIS A 486 -26.97 -22.13 35.80
N PRO A 487 -26.90 -21.37 36.92
CA PRO A 487 -27.21 -19.94 36.83
C PRO A 487 -26.17 -19.02 37.50
N ALA A 488 -26.40 -17.71 37.40
CA ALA A 488 -25.42 -16.66 37.67
C ALA A 488 -25.45 -16.08 39.11
N ALA A 489 -24.32 -15.45 39.46
CA ALA A 489 -24.15 -14.24 40.26
C ALA A 489 -24.88 -14.05 41.62
N LEU A 490 -24.09 -13.68 42.64
CA LEU A 490 -24.39 -12.52 43.50
C LEU A 490 -23.11 -11.96 44.16
N GLY A 491 -23.24 -10.79 44.80
CA GLY A 491 -22.14 -9.89 45.19
C GLY A 491 -21.47 -10.13 46.56
N PRO A 492 -20.64 -9.17 47.03
CA PRO A 492 -19.54 -9.45 47.96
C PRO A 492 -19.75 -8.94 49.41
N ALA A 493 -19.04 -9.57 50.36
CA ALA A 493 -18.74 -9.02 51.69
C ALA A 493 -17.38 -9.53 52.20
N SER A 494 -16.83 -8.93 53.25
CA SER A 494 -15.39 -8.98 53.58
C SER A 494 -15.04 -9.36 55.02
N ARG A 495 -13.75 -9.72 55.22
CA ARG A 495 -12.86 -9.35 56.36
C ARG A 495 -12.53 -10.42 57.44
N ALA A 496 -11.32 -10.23 58.01
CA ALA A 496 -10.64 -10.95 59.10
C ALA A 496 -10.20 -12.40 58.78
N GLN A 497 -8.93 -12.83 58.83
CA GLN A 497 -7.72 -12.57 59.67
C GLN A 497 -7.65 -13.26 61.04
N ARG A 498 -6.92 -14.40 61.08
CA ARG A 498 -5.92 -14.86 62.08
C ARG A 498 -5.27 -16.12 61.48
N ARG A 499 -3.97 -16.17 61.14
CA ARG A 499 -2.69 -16.19 61.90
C ARG A 499 -2.25 -17.60 62.40
N PRO A 500 -0.92 -17.93 62.42
CA PRO A 500 -0.45 -19.21 61.84
C PRO A 500 0.71 -19.95 62.58
N SER A 501 1.18 -21.07 62.01
CA SER A 501 2.44 -21.81 62.36
C SER A 501 2.77 -22.91 61.32
N ALA A 502 3.96 -23.50 61.16
CA ALA A 502 5.38 -23.07 61.32
C ALA A 502 6.35 -24.23 60.96
N GLY A 503 7.46 -24.00 60.23
CA GLY A 503 8.63 -24.90 60.14
C GLY A 503 9.48 -24.79 58.86
N LEU A 504 10.81 -24.66 58.95
CA LEU A 504 11.74 -24.35 57.83
C LEU A 504 12.30 -25.60 57.08
N ALA A 505 13.09 -25.40 56.02
CA ALA A 505 13.66 -26.46 55.18
C ALA A 505 15.13 -26.20 54.82
N GLU A 506 15.91 -27.27 54.58
CA GLU A 506 17.24 -27.25 53.94
C GLU A 506 17.50 -28.54 53.13
N GLN A 507 18.72 -28.75 52.60
CA GLN A 507 19.03 -29.57 51.41
C GLN A 507 20.05 -30.70 51.68
N LEU A 508 20.12 -31.72 50.79
CA LEU A 508 21.25 -32.67 50.71
C LEU A 508 21.63 -33.06 49.27
N GLU A 509 22.86 -32.64 48.90
CA GLU A 509 23.94 -33.38 48.20
C GLU A 509 23.77 -34.10 46.84
N LYS A 510 24.92 -34.58 46.32
CA LYS A 510 25.15 -35.14 44.98
C LYS A 510 25.30 -36.66 45.00
N ARG A 511 25.02 -37.29 43.85
CA ARG A 511 25.39 -38.68 43.50
C ARG A 511 26.89 -39.01 43.69
N PRO A 512 27.29 -40.29 43.76
CA PRO A 512 26.50 -41.53 43.50
C PRO A 512 26.50 -42.53 44.69
N GLN A 513 25.74 -43.63 44.73
CA GLN A 513 25.12 -44.46 43.66
C GLN A 513 23.71 -44.99 44.05
N GLY A 514 22.85 -45.23 43.05
CA GLY A 514 21.61 -46.02 43.17
C GLY A 514 20.36 -45.31 43.71
N GLY A 515 19.17 -45.87 43.46
CA GLY A 515 17.92 -45.53 44.17
C GLY A 515 16.90 -44.65 43.42
N ASP A 516 15.68 -45.16 43.31
CA ASP A 516 14.50 -44.61 42.61
C ASP A 516 13.69 -43.52 43.37
N LEU A 517 12.86 -42.77 42.62
CA LEU A 517 11.56 -42.13 42.97
C LEU A 517 11.42 -40.87 43.90
N THR A 518 10.99 -39.76 43.26
CA THR A 518 9.92 -38.77 43.66
C THR A 518 10.02 -37.72 44.82
N MET A 519 9.99 -36.43 44.42
CA MET A 519 9.19 -35.26 44.94
C MET A 519 9.40 -34.51 46.30
N SER A 520 9.81 -33.23 46.19
CA SER A 520 9.08 -31.98 46.65
C SER A 520 9.12 -31.35 48.08
N ARG A 521 9.95 -30.30 48.26
CA ARG A 521 9.68 -28.87 48.70
C ARG A 521 9.10 -28.44 50.11
N ASN A 522 9.97 -27.81 50.94
CA ASN A 522 9.95 -26.40 51.46
C ASN A 522 9.12 -25.80 52.67
N LEU A 523 9.85 -25.03 53.55
CA LEU A 523 9.62 -23.66 54.16
C LEU A 523 8.42 -23.37 55.13
N ILE A 524 8.44 -22.50 56.18
CA ILE A 524 9.41 -21.61 56.92
C ILE A 524 9.03 -21.51 58.44
N CYS A 525 9.99 -21.39 59.41
CA CYS A 525 9.96 -20.68 60.75
C CYS A 525 11.05 -21.18 61.75
N ALA A 526 11.56 -20.45 62.77
CA ALA A 526 11.44 -19.01 63.13
C ALA A 526 12.59 -18.46 64.04
N ALA A 527 12.93 -17.17 63.84
CA ALA A 527 13.37 -16.12 64.79
C ALA A 527 14.40 -16.35 65.93
N SER A 528 15.47 -15.52 65.92
CA SER A 528 16.09 -14.94 67.13
C SER A 528 16.87 -13.64 66.83
N LEU A 529 16.76 -12.69 67.77
CA LEU A 529 17.54 -11.45 68.01
C LEU A 529 17.92 -10.52 66.83
N ALA A 530 17.64 -9.22 67.02
CA ALA A 530 18.14 -8.13 66.20
C ALA A 530 19.04 -7.19 67.02
N VAL A 531 20.33 -7.11 66.69
CA VAL A 531 21.23 -6.00 67.04
C VAL A 531 22.22 -5.79 65.89
N LEU A 532 21.90 -4.89 64.95
CA LEU A 532 22.85 -4.22 64.05
C LEU A 532 22.11 -3.16 63.20
N ALA A 533 21.49 -2.18 63.88
CA ALA A 533 20.84 -1.04 63.24
C ALA A 533 21.70 0.22 63.36
N ALA A 534 22.74 0.31 62.51
CA ALA A 534 23.50 1.53 62.26
C ALA A 534 23.35 1.87 60.78
N GLY A 535 22.90 3.09 60.47
CA GLY A 535 22.35 3.41 59.16
C GLY A 535 23.39 3.61 58.06
N ALA A 536 23.35 2.76 57.03
CA ALA A 536 23.66 3.20 55.68
C ALA A 536 22.37 3.78 55.06
N PRO A 537 22.35 5.02 54.54
CA PRO A 537 21.20 5.51 53.80
C PRO A 537 21.10 4.70 52.50
N TRP A 538 20.04 3.92 52.36
CA TRP A 538 19.67 3.33 51.07
C TRP A 538 19.14 4.45 50.19
N THR A 539 20.06 5.19 49.56
CA THR A 539 19.73 6.04 48.43
C THR A 539 19.10 5.15 47.38
N GLN A 540 17.78 5.27 47.19
CA GLN A 540 17.13 4.76 45.98
C GLN A 540 17.71 5.54 44.80
N THR A 541 18.76 4.98 44.19
CA THR A 541 19.29 5.47 42.93
C THR A 541 18.12 5.47 41.95
N ALA A 542 17.65 6.65 41.55
CA ALA A 542 16.56 6.76 40.61
C ALA A 542 16.93 5.99 39.33
N ALA A 543 16.03 5.09 38.88
CA ALA A 543 16.26 4.29 37.69
C ALA A 543 16.68 5.20 36.53
N ALA A 544 17.69 4.77 35.76
CA ALA A 544 18.50 5.63 34.92
C ALA A 544 17.83 5.93 33.58
N TYR A 545 16.61 6.49 33.63
CA TYR A 545 15.80 6.77 32.45
C TYR A 545 16.59 7.55 31.38
N PRO A 546 16.58 7.15 30.10
CA PRO A 546 15.97 5.92 29.57
C PRO A 546 16.95 4.72 29.55
N GLU A 547 16.46 3.52 29.93
CA GLU A 547 17.21 2.25 29.95
C GLU A 547 16.81 1.29 28.82
N LYS A 548 15.70 1.58 28.12
CA LYS A 548 15.13 0.79 27.01
C LYS A 548 14.68 1.72 25.88
N ALA A 549 14.32 1.14 24.73
CA ALA A 549 13.76 1.89 23.60
C ALA A 549 12.50 2.68 23.99
N ILE A 550 12.28 3.82 23.34
CA ILE A 550 11.09 4.66 23.50
C ILE A 550 10.23 4.54 22.23
N THR A 551 8.96 4.21 22.35
CA THR A 551 8.00 4.28 21.24
C THR A 551 7.45 5.71 21.12
N LEU A 552 7.50 6.27 19.91
CA LEU A 552 6.91 7.57 19.58
C LEU A 552 5.76 7.39 18.60
N ILE A 553 4.53 7.59 19.07
CA ILE A 553 3.31 7.51 18.27
C ILE A 553 3.17 8.79 17.44
N ILE A 554 2.97 8.64 16.13
CA ILE A 554 2.59 9.72 15.21
C ILE A 554 1.19 9.42 14.67
N GLY A 555 0.21 10.28 14.94
CA GLY A 555 -1.19 10.10 14.50
C GLY A 555 -1.44 10.23 12.99
N PHE A 556 -0.39 10.32 12.17
CA PHE A 556 -0.42 10.63 10.75
C PHE A 556 0.42 9.63 9.95
N ALA A 557 0.12 9.52 8.65
CA ALA A 557 0.74 8.54 7.78
C ALA A 557 2.25 8.79 7.61
N PRO A 558 3.07 7.73 7.42
CA PRO A 558 4.48 7.90 7.07
C PRO A 558 4.62 8.82 5.85
N GLY A 559 5.59 9.72 5.87
CA GLY A 559 5.84 10.68 4.80
C GLY A 559 5.06 11.99 4.85
N GLY A 560 4.03 12.12 5.69
CA GLY A 560 3.38 13.42 5.93
C GLY A 560 4.30 14.40 6.67
N PRO A 561 4.01 15.73 6.70
CA PRO A 561 4.89 16.73 7.32
C PRO A 561 5.28 16.42 8.78
N THR A 562 4.34 15.95 9.60
CA THR A 562 4.60 15.51 10.98
C THR A 562 5.61 14.36 11.08
N ASP A 563 5.56 13.43 10.12
CA ASP A 563 6.48 12.28 10.05
C ASP A 563 7.85 12.68 9.47
N ALA A 564 7.87 13.59 8.49
CA ALA A 564 9.09 14.14 7.91
C ALA A 564 9.90 14.94 8.96
N ILE A 565 9.26 15.86 9.69
CA ILE A 565 9.89 16.55 10.83
C ILE A 565 10.25 15.54 11.92
N GLY A 566 9.33 14.67 12.30
CA GLY A 566 9.51 13.69 13.37
C GLY A 566 10.71 12.76 13.16
N ARG A 567 10.94 12.27 11.94
CA ARG A 567 12.08 11.37 11.66
C ARG A 567 13.43 12.04 11.75
N VAL A 568 13.57 13.31 11.35
CA VAL A 568 14.85 14.04 11.47
C VAL A 568 15.06 14.45 12.93
N LEU A 569 14.03 15.01 13.57
CA LEU A 569 14.09 15.49 14.95
C LEU A 569 14.32 14.36 15.96
N PHE A 570 13.51 13.30 15.95
CA PHE A 570 13.62 12.24 16.96
C PHE A 570 14.75 11.24 16.70
N LYS A 571 15.37 11.24 15.51
CA LYS A 571 16.70 10.66 15.33
C LYS A 571 17.72 11.39 16.23
N LYS A 572 17.68 12.73 16.25
CA LYS A 572 18.57 13.53 17.10
C LYS A 572 18.26 13.41 18.58
N VAL A 573 16.98 13.37 18.97
CA VAL A 573 16.59 13.07 20.36
C VAL A 573 17.07 11.66 20.78
N ALA A 574 17.08 10.67 19.89
CA ALA A 574 17.64 9.34 20.15
C ALA A 574 19.18 9.35 20.30
N GLU A 575 19.88 10.15 19.50
CA GLU A 575 21.34 10.36 19.62
C GLU A 575 21.69 10.97 21.01
N GLU A 576 20.95 11.99 21.46
CA GLU A 576 21.13 12.64 22.76
C GLU A 576 20.77 11.74 23.95
N LEU A 577 19.62 11.05 23.90
CA LEU A 577 19.17 10.14 24.96
C LEU A 577 19.92 8.80 24.98
N ARG A 578 20.72 8.50 23.94
CA ARG A 578 21.51 7.26 23.77
C ARG A 578 20.68 5.97 23.78
N VAL A 579 19.38 6.07 23.49
CA VAL A 579 18.46 4.95 23.27
C VAL A 579 17.70 5.12 21.95
N PRO A 580 17.35 4.03 21.25
CA PRO A 580 16.57 4.14 20.02
C PRO A 580 15.15 4.64 20.31
N ILE A 581 14.71 5.64 19.54
CA ILE A 581 13.30 6.06 19.47
C ILE A 581 12.66 5.38 18.25
N VAL A 582 11.63 4.57 18.49
CA VAL A 582 10.90 3.80 17.47
C VAL A 582 9.64 4.57 17.09
N ILE A 583 9.59 5.10 15.87
CA ILE A 583 8.46 5.88 15.37
C ILE A 583 7.36 4.93 14.87
N GLU A 584 6.19 4.99 15.50
CA GLU A 584 4.99 4.24 15.13
C GLU A 584 3.91 5.17 14.54
N ASN A 585 3.71 5.08 13.23
CA ASN A 585 2.62 5.79 12.57
C ASN A 585 1.29 5.06 12.80
N ARG A 586 0.36 5.72 13.49
CA ARG A 586 -0.99 5.23 13.81
C ARG A 586 -2.06 6.15 13.18
N PRO A 587 -2.15 6.20 11.83
CA PRO A 587 -3.00 7.16 11.12
C PRO A 587 -4.50 6.86 11.24
N GLY A 588 -5.30 7.93 11.33
CA GLY A 588 -6.76 7.88 11.14
C GLY A 588 -7.50 8.90 11.99
N ALA A 589 -8.69 9.30 11.53
CA ALA A 589 -9.58 10.25 12.20
C ALA A 589 -8.86 11.50 12.76
N GLY A 590 -8.10 12.21 11.91
CA GLY A 590 -7.37 13.43 12.30
C GLY A 590 -6.21 13.24 13.29
N GLY A 591 -5.83 11.99 13.60
CA GLY A 591 -4.87 11.65 14.65
C GLY A 591 -5.49 10.88 15.81
N ASN A 592 -6.82 10.82 15.90
CA ASN A 592 -7.53 10.28 17.05
C ASN A 592 -7.32 8.76 17.28
N ILE A 593 -6.91 8.00 16.25
CA ILE A 593 -6.55 6.59 16.42
C ILE A 593 -5.21 6.46 17.15
N GLY A 594 -4.20 7.23 16.76
CA GLY A 594 -2.92 7.30 17.49
C GLY A 594 -3.10 7.83 18.91
N ALA A 595 -3.93 8.86 19.09
CA ALA A 595 -4.25 9.42 20.40
C ALA A 595 -4.97 8.41 21.31
N GLN A 596 -5.87 7.58 20.78
CA GLN A 596 -6.53 6.51 21.56
C GLN A 596 -5.55 5.44 22.07
N GLU A 597 -4.47 5.15 21.33
CA GLU A 597 -3.45 4.21 21.79
C GLU A 597 -2.50 4.88 22.79
N PHE A 598 -2.12 6.14 22.55
CA PHE A 598 -1.35 6.96 23.49
C PHE A 598 -2.05 7.13 24.85
N LEU A 599 -3.38 7.29 24.89
CA LEU A 599 -4.17 7.31 26.13
C LEU A 599 -4.09 6.01 26.96
N ARG A 600 -3.63 4.89 26.38
CA ARG A 600 -3.45 3.60 27.08
C ARG A 600 -2.02 3.39 27.59
N ALA A 601 -1.10 4.29 27.23
CA ALA A 601 0.30 4.19 27.62
C ALA A 601 0.49 4.34 29.13
N GLN A 602 1.51 3.68 29.66
CA GLN A 602 1.94 3.92 31.04
C GLN A 602 2.63 5.29 31.16
N PRO A 603 2.46 6.01 32.28
CA PRO A 603 3.19 7.24 32.56
C PRO A 603 4.66 6.96 32.96
N ASP A 604 5.36 6.09 32.22
CA ASP A 604 6.77 5.73 32.43
C ASP A 604 7.72 6.46 31.47
N GLY A 605 7.17 7.26 30.53
CA GLY A 605 7.92 8.01 29.52
C GLY A 605 8.47 7.17 28.37
N TYR A 606 8.16 5.89 28.27
CA TYR A 606 8.65 5.03 27.18
C TYR A 606 7.64 4.84 26.04
N THR A 607 6.41 5.30 26.19
CA THR A 607 5.50 5.56 25.07
C THR A 607 5.06 7.01 25.09
N LEU A 608 5.42 7.74 24.04
CA LEU A 608 5.17 9.17 23.85
C LEU A 608 4.34 9.39 22.59
N MET A 609 3.77 10.57 22.41
CA MET A 609 3.11 10.97 21.17
C MET A 609 3.70 12.27 20.63
N TYR A 610 4.03 12.30 19.34
CA TYR A 610 4.29 13.55 18.63
C TYR A 610 2.96 14.08 18.11
N GLY A 611 2.34 14.93 18.94
CA GLY A 611 1.04 15.53 18.68
C GLY A 611 1.15 16.69 17.68
N THR A 612 0.04 16.97 17.00
CA THR A 612 -0.13 18.20 16.22
C THR A 612 -1.27 19.04 16.80
N SER A 613 -1.50 20.24 16.27
CA SER A 613 -2.66 21.07 16.62
C SER A 613 -4.04 20.42 16.40
N SER A 614 -4.15 19.22 15.82
CA SER A 614 -5.43 18.48 15.84
C SER A 614 -5.83 18.01 17.23
N ILE A 615 -4.91 17.94 18.21
CA ILE A 615 -5.26 17.58 19.59
C ILE A 615 -6.16 18.62 20.28
N THR A 616 -6.18 19.88 19.82
CA THR A 616 -7.06 20.92 20.35
C THR A 616 -8.38 21.03 19.61
N THR A 617 -8.45 20.65 18.33
CA THR A 617 -9.69 20.69 17.54
C THR A 617 -10.51 19.39 17.66
N ALA A 618 -9.84 18.25 17.90
CA ALA A 618 -10.47 16.94 17.93
C ALA A 618 -11.56 16.73 19.00
N PRO A 619 -11.44 17.23 20.25
CA PRO A 619 -12.45 16.99 21.28
C PRO A 619 -13.82 17.60 20.92
N ALA A 620 -13.83 18.78 20.31
CA ALA A 620 -15.05 19.43 19.82
C ALA A 620 -15.55 18.78 18.52
N LEU A 621 -14.71 18.72 17.47
CA LEU A 621 -15.12 18.23 16.14
C LEU A 621 -15.69 16.80 16.14
N PHE A 622 -15.18 15.91 17.00
CA PHE A 622 -15.57 14.51 17.07
C PHE A 622 -16.35 14.13 18.34
N ASN A 623 -16.69 15.10 19.20
CA ASN A 623 -17.30 14.86 20.53
C ASN A 623 -16.50 13.85 21.39
N ARG A 624 -15.22 14.15 21.62
CA ARG A 624 -14.22 13.29 22.26
C ARG A 624 -13.58 13.95 23.47
N GLN A 625 -14.36 14.12 24.54
CA GLN A 625 -13.90 14.73 25.79
C GLN A 625 -12.79 13.94 26.52
N ASP A 626 -12.59 12.66 26.17
CA ASP A 626 -11.44 11.86 26.60
C ASP A 626 -10.11 12.30 25.95
N LEU A 627 -10.16 13.05 24.84
CA LEU A 627 -9.00 13.68 24.20
C LEU A 627 -8.75 15.12 24.68
N ASN A 628 -9.49 15.63 25.65
CA ASN A 628 -9.36 17.01 26.13
C ASN A 628 -7.94 17.27 26.67
N PRO A 629 -7.15 18.20 26.08
CA PRO A 629 -5.73 18.35 26.39
C PRO A 629 -5.45 18.74 27.85
N LYS A 630 -6.41 19.39 28.52
CA LYS A 630 -6.31 19.81 29.92
C LYS A 630 -6.38 18.64 30.90
N THR A 631 -6.91 17.50 30.46
CA THR A 631 -7.16 16.32 31.30
C THR A 631 -6.43 15.06 30.84
N ALA A 632 -6.18 14.91 29.53
CA ALA A 632 -5.70 13.69 28.88
C ALA A 632 -4.20 13.40 29.05
N PHE A 633 -3.34 14.40 28.92
CA PHE A 633 -1.88 14.23 28.82
C PHE A 633 -1.12 15.42 29.43
N VAL A 634 0.20 15.42 29.30
CA VAL A 634 1.07 16.57 29.61
C VAL A 634 2.03 16.84 28.45
N ALA A 635 2.32 18.12 28.19
CA ALA A 635 3.41 18.51 27.32
C ALA A 635 4.77 18.08 27.91
N ALA A 636 5.51 17.26 27.17
CA ALA A 636 6.88 16.84 27.50
C ALA A 636 7.95 17.63 26.71
N GLY A 637 7.53 18.54 25.84
CA GLY A 637 8.41 19.48 25.15
C GLY A 637 7.72 20.20 23.99
N CYS A 638 8.11 21.44 23.73
CA CYS A 638 7.65 22.17 22.55
C CYS A 638 8.59 21.89 21.36
N SER A 639 8.04 21.75 20.15
CA SER A 639 8.85 21.51 18.95
C SER A 639 8.74 22.69 17.98
N VAL A 640 7.71 22.71 17.14
CA VAL A 640 7.64 23.65 16.00
C VAL A 640 6.23 24.10 15.67
N ALA A 641 6.12 25.34 15.20
CA ALA A 641 4.96 25.87 14.51
C ALA A 641 5.21 25.87 13.00
N VAL A 642 4.15 25.71 12.20
CA VAL A 642 4.18 25.90 10.75
C VAL A 642 2.97 26.76 10.38
N PRO A 643 3.17 28.00 9.90
CA PRO A 643 2.07 28.85 9.47
C PRO A 643 1.32 28.26 8.29
N LEU A 644 0.19 28.88 7.95
CA LEU A 644 -0.48 28.68 6.68
C LEU A 644 -0.13 29.85 5.74
N ILE A 645 -0.04 29.57 4.45
CA ILE A 645 0.10 30.59 3.41
C ILE A 645 -1.27 30.87 2.81
N LEU A 646 -1.71 32.13 2.77
CA LEU A 646 -2.83 32.54 1.93
C LEU A 646 -2.37 32.51 0.47
N LEU A 647 -2.92 31.57 -0.30
CA LEU A 647 -2.64 31.40 -1.72
C LEU A 647 -3.86 31.77 -2.56
N ALA A 648 -3.68 32.55 -3.61
CA ALA A 648 -4.71 32.86 -4.61
C ALA A 648 -4.36 32.26 -5.98
N ALA A 649 -5.39 31.94 -6.78
CA ALA A 649 -5.24 31.48 -8.15
C ALA A 649 -4.63 32.58 -9.04
N LYS A 650 -3.80 32.21 -10.03
CA LYS A 650 -3.09 33.16 -10.91
C LYS A 650 -4.02 34.13 -11.68
N ASN A 651 -5.25 33.69 -11.97
CA ASN A 651 -6.27 34.46 -12.69
C ASN A 651 -7.05 35.42 -11.78
N LEU A 652 -6.86 35.39 -10.45
CA LEU A 652 -7.51 36.28 -9.50
C LEU A 652 -6.74 37.62 -9.43
N PRO A 653 -7.36 38.76 -9.78
CA PRO A 653 -6.66 40.04 -9.94
C PRO A 653 -6.49 40.78 -8.60
N ALA A 654 -5.97 40.12 -7.56
CA ALA A 654 -5.67 40.74 -6.28
C ALA A 654 -4.16 41.02 -6.14
N ALA A 655 -3.79 42.29 -5.94
CA ALA A 655 -2.39 42.71 -5.81
C ALA A 655 -1.75 42.17 -4.52
N ASP A 656 -2.48 42.23 -3.40
CA ASP A 656 -2.06 41.81 -2.06
C ASP A 656 -3.24 41.20 -1.27
N ALA A 657 -3.00 40.81 -0.02
CA ALA A 657 -4.04 40.23 0.84
C ALA A 657 -5.17 41.22 1.19
N ARG A 658 -4.90 42.53 1.28
CA ARG A 658 -5.90 43.55 1.62
C ARG A 658 -6.87 43.76 0.46
N ASP A 659 -6.35 43.91 -0.75
CA ASP A 659 -7.11 43.96 -2.00
C ASP A 659 -7.94 42.67 -2.17
N PHE A 660 -7.34 41.50 -1.98
CA PHE A 660 -8.04 40.22 -2.00
C PHE A 660 -9.27 40.19 -1.07
N TYR A 661 -9.13 40.52 0.22
CA TYR A 661 -10.27 40.50 1.14
C TYR A 661 -11.32 41.57 0.81
N GLN A 662 -10.92 42.73 0.27
CA GLN A 662 -11.87 43.74 -0.23
C GLN A 662 -12.69 43.22 -1.41
N GLN A 663 -12.05 42.53 -2.37
CA GLN A 663 -12.73 41.91 -3.51
C GLN A 663 -13.69 40.79 -3.08
N VAL A 664 -13.30 39.94 -2.12
CA VAL A 664 -14.17 38.90 -1.53
C VAL A 664 -15.38 39.53 -0.85
N LYS A 665 -15.17 40.53 0.02
CA LYS A 665 -16.26 41.23 0.73
C LYS A 665 -17.24 41.93 -0.22
N ALA A 666 -16.75 42.47 -1.34
CA ALA A 666 -17.57 43.15 -2.33
C ALA A 666 -18.43 42.20 -3.19
N GLN A 667 -18.15 40.89 -3.18
CA GLN A 667 -18.85 39.91 -4.02
C GLN A 667 -19.12 38.60 -3.24
N PRO A 668 -20.02 38.64 -2.24
CA PRO A 668 -20.37 37.48 -1.42
C PRO A 668 -20.75 36.26 -2.27
N GLY A 669 -20.28 35.09 -1.85
CA GLY A 669 -20.63 33.79 -2.44
C GLY A 669 -20.00 33.48 -3.80
N LYS A 670 -19.29 34.42 -4.44
CA LYS A 670 -18.64 34.20 -5.75
C LYS A 670 -17.29 33.50 -5.69
N TYR A 671 -16.60 33.57 -4.55
CA TYR A 671 -15.27 33.01 -4.37
C TYR A 671 -15.34 31.58 -3.83
N PHE A 672 -14.42 30.73 -4.26
CA PHE A 672 -14.31 29.34 -3.84
C PHE A 672 -13.03 29.14 -3.03
N MET A 673 -13.17 28.68 -1.79
CA MET A 673 -12.07 28.43 -0.85
C MET A 673 -11.76 26.93 -0.81
N GLY A 674 -10.64 26.53 -1.39
CA GLY A 674 -10.15 25.16 -1.31
C GLY A 674 -9.54 24.87 0.06
N SER A 675 -9.81 23.70 0.63
CA SER A 675 -9.21 23.27 1.90
C SER A 675 -8.76 21.81 1.88
N SER A 676 -7.92 21.43 2.85
CA SER A 676 -7.45 20.06 3.06
C SER A 676 -8.51 19.10 3.64
N GLY A 677 -9.70 19.61 3.98
CA GLY A 677 -10.88 18.86 4.42
C GLY A 677 -11.77 19.65 5.39
N ASN A 678 -12.97 19.13 5.70
CA ASN A 678 -13.81 19.66 6.78
C ASN A 678 -13.10 19.54 8.13
N GLY A 679 -13.18 20.57 8.97
CA GLY A 679 -12.51 20.59 10.29
C GLY A 679 -10.98 20.66 10.25
N SER A 680 -10.36 20.77 9.07
CA SER A 680 -8.92 21.06 8.96
C SER A 680 -8.57 22.43 9.52
N ILE A 681 -7.32 22.63 9.96
CA ILE A 681 -6.89 23.92 10.50
C ILE A 681 -6.97 25.04 9.44
N ASP A 682 -6.74 24.73 8.17
CA ASP A 682 -6.88 25.69 7.07
C ASP A 682 -8.34 26.07 6.79
N HIS A 683 -9.28 25.13 6.93
CA HIS A 683 -10.71 25.46 6.96
C HIS A 683 -11.08 26.31 8.19
N LEU A 684 -10.59 25.96 9.39
CA LEU A 684 -10.91 26.70 10.62
C LEU A 684 -10.32 28.13 10.62
N VAL A 685 -9.10 28.31 10.13
CA VAL A 685 -8.49 29.63 9.91
C VAL A 685 -9.26 30.43 8.87
N ALA A 686 -9.70 29.81 7.77
CA ALA A 686 -10.52 30.49 6.78
C ALA A 686 -11.83 31.02 7.38
N MET A 687 -12.51 30.21 8.22
CA MET A 687 -13.75 30.61 8.89
C MET A 687 -13.53 31.65 10.00
N ASP A 688 -12.42 31.58 10.74
CA ASP A 688 -12.05 32.59 11.75
C ASP A 688 -11.74 33.94 11.11
N VAL A 689 -11.00 33.97 10.00
CA VAL A 689 -10.77 35.19 9.20
C VAL A 689 -12.08 35.68 8.56
N ALA A 690 -12.92 34.79 8.03
CA ALA A 690 -14.22 35.15 7.47
C ALA A 690 -15.13 35.84 8.50
N ALA A 691 -15.18 35.31 9.74
CA ALA A 691 -15.95 35.92 10.82
C ALA A 691 -15.37 37.26 11.30
N LYS A 692 -14.04 37.45 11.25
CA LYS A 692 -13.36 38.70 11.66
C LYS A 692 -13.44 39.82 10.62
N LEU A 693 -13.52 39.47 9.34
CA LEU A 693 -13.59 40.43 8.23
C LEU A 693 -14.99 40.55 7.62
N ASP A 694 -15.93 39.71 8.04
CA ASP A 694 -17.30 39.60 7.52
C ASP A 694 -17.27 39.32 6.00
N LEU A 695 -16.86 38.09 5.67
CA LEU A 695 -16.67 37.57 4.31
C LEU A 695 -17.60 36.37 4.06
N ASP A 696 -18.11 36.25 2.83
CA ASP A 696 -18.88 35.10 2.37
C ASP A 696 -18.24 34.48 1.10
N PHE A 697 -17.99 33.18 1.15
CA PHE A 697 -17.38 32.39 0.08
C PHE A 697 -17.77 30.91 0.21
N GLN A 698 -17.77 30.19 -0.90
CA GLN A 698 -18.11 28.78 -0.95
C GLN A 698 -16.92 27.91 -0.55
N HIS A 699 -17.10 27.00 0.41
CA HIS A 699 -16.06 26.07 0.84
C HIS A 699 -16.01 24.82 -0.04
N VAL A 700 -14.82 24.46 -0.50
CA VAL A 700 -14.55 23.25 -1.30
C VAL A 700 -13.56 22.34 -0.56
N PRO A 701 -14.03 21.29 0.15
CA PRO A 701 -13.17 20.38 0.89
C PRO A 701 -12.54 19.31 -0.01
N TYR A 702 -11.22 19.20 0.03
CA TYR A 702 -10.44 18.15 -0.64
C TYR A 702 -9.97 17.09 0.35
N LYS A 703 -9.25 16.09 -0.16
CA LYS A 703 -8.53 15.07 0.64
C LYS A 703 -7.06 15.48 0.81
N GLY A 704 -6.79 16.51 1.60
CA GLY A 704 -5.45 17.05 1.83
C GLY A 704 -5.11 18.27 0.96
N ASN A 705 -4.02 18.96 1.31
CA ASN A 705 -3.57 20.20 0.65
C ASN A 705 -3.18 20.00 -0.83
N GLY A 706 -2.56 18.87 -1.20
CA GLY A 706 -2.05 18.64 -2.56
C GLY A 706 -3.13 18.72 -3.66
N PRO A 707 -4.27 18.00 -3.55
CA PRO A 707 -5.39 18.15 -4.48
C PRO A 707 -5.99 19.56 -4.51
N ALA A 708 -6.18 20.21 -3.34
CA ALA A 708 -6.70 21.58 -3.26
C ALA A 708 -5.81 22.58 -4.00
N LEU A 709 -4.49 22.50 -3.79
CA LEU A 709 -3.48 23.32 -4.46
C LEU A 709 -3.42 23.05 -5.97
N THR A 710 -3.63 21.80 -6.41
CA THR A 710 -3.69 21.46 -7.83
C THR A 710 -4.90 22.14 -8.50
N ASP A 711 -6.07 22.12 -7.86
CA ASP A 711 -7.27 22.80 -8.36
C ASP A 711 -7.15 24.33 -8.28
N LEU A 712 -6.46 24.88 -7.26
CA LEU A 712 -6.15 26.30 -7.18
C LEU A 712 -5.23 26.76 -8.32
N ALA A 713 -4.20 25.96 -8.63
CA ALA A 713 -3.29 26.21 -9.75
C ALA A 713 -3.97 26.07 -11.12
N ALA A 714 -5.06 25.31 -11.20
CA ALA A 714 -5.93 25.24 -12.38
C ALA A 714 -6.97 26.38 -12.45
N GLY A 715 -7.19 27.12 -11.36
CA GLY A 715 -8.23 28.14 -11.24
C GLY A 715 -9.64 27.60 -10.97
N ASN A 716 -9.76 26.33 -10.57
CA ASN A 716 -11.02 25.69 -10.16
C ASN A 716 -11.50 26.20 -8.78
N THR A 717 -10.56 26.56 -7.91
CA THR A 717 -10.83 27.36 -6.70
C THR A 717 -10.19 28.74 -6.83
N SER A 718 -10.66 29.70 -6.03
CA SER A 718 -10.19 31.08 -6.06
C SER A 718 -9.01 31.31 -5.11
N PHE A 719 -9.05 30.70 -3.92
CA PHE A 719 -8.00 30.80 -2.90
C PHE A 719 -7.98 29.57 -1.98
N MET A 720 -6.91 29.44 -1.18
CA MET A 720 -6.83 28.54 -0.04
C MET A 720 -5.91 29.12 1.05
N TYR A 721 -5.97 28.54 2.25
CA TYR A 721 -4.84 28.59 3.18
C TYR A 721 -4.10 27.26 3.12
N SER A 722 -2.78 27.27 2.92
CA SER A 722 -1.96 26.05 2.82
C SER A 722 -0.95 25.96 3.94
N GLY A 723 -1.12 24.95 4.82
CA GLY A 723 -0.13 24.55 5.83
C GLY A 723 0.90 23.56 5.30
N SER A 724 1.16 23.53 3.99
CA SER A 724 2.05 22.57 3.34
C SER A 724 3.05 23.28 2.45
N PHE A 725 3.96 24.03 3.07
CA PHE A 725 5.03 24.80 2.39
C PHE A 725 5.79 23.96 1.36
N ASN A 726 6.21 22.74 1.72
CA ASN A 726 6.89 21.79 0.84
C ASN A 726 6.13 21.47 -0.47
N SER A 727 4.80 21.61 -0.46
CA SER A 727 3.90 21.37 -1.59
C SER A 727 3.56 22.68 -2.31
N ALA A 728 3.45 23.78 -1.56
CA ALA A 728 3.11 25.12 -2.07
C ALA A 728 4.26 25.80 -2.81
N LEU A 729 5.49 25.72 -2.28
CA LEU A 729 6.67 26.43 -2.80
C LEU A 729 6.87 26.22 -4.32
N PRO A 730 6.85 24.99 -4.88
CA PRO A 730 7.00 24.80 -6.32
C PRO A 730 5.92 25.47 -7.20
N PHE A 731 4.71 25.69 -6.68
CA PHE A 731 3.62 26.39 -7.39
C PHE A 731 3.69 27.92 -7.23
N ILE A 732 4.31 28.40 -6.15
CA ILE A 732 4.62 29.82 -5.93
C ILE A 732 5.81 30.22 -6.83
N GLU A 733 6.89 29.44 -6.80
CA GLU A 733 8.10 29.62 -7.60
C GLU A 733 7.83 29.56 -9.12
N SER A 734 6.96 28.65 -9.57
CA SER A 734 6.51 28.60 -10.97
C SER A 734 5.50 29.69 -11.34
N GLY A 735 5.05 30.49 -10.37
CA GLY A 735 4.01 31.49 -10.53
C GLY A 735 2.67 30.92 -11.00
N GLN A 736 2.34 29.68 -10.63
CA GLN A 736 1.03 29.06 -10.88
C GLN A 736 -0.02 29.47 -9.85
N VAL A 737 0.41 29.81 -8.62
CA VAL A 737 -0.41 30.46 -7.59
C VAL A 737 0.35 31.67 -7.03
N ARG A 738 -0.35 32.60 -6.38
CA ARG A 738 0.25 33.77 -5.73
C ARG A 738 0.14 33.64 -4.21
N ALA A 739 1.27 33.68 -3.51
CA ALA A 739 1.27 33.86 -2.05
C ALA A 739 0.98 35.34 -1.73
N LEU A 740 -0.10 35.59 -0.98
CA LEU A 740 -0.54 36.94 -0.62
C LEU A 740 -0.13 37.33 0.81
N ALA A 741 -0.13 36.36 1.74
CA ALA A 741 0.29 36.56 3.13
C ALA A 741 0.60 35.22 3.81
N VAL A 742 1.29 35.25 4.96
CA VAL A 742 1.35 34.15 5.94
C VAL A 742 0.49 34.43 7.17
N THR A 743 -0.02 33.39 7.82
CA THR A 743 -0.93 33.50 8.98
C THR A 743 -0.23 33.62 10.35
N SER A 744 1.10 33.55 10.38
CA SER A 744 1.93 33.73 11.59
C SER A 744 2.06 35.19 12.01
N ALA A 745 2.33 35.43 13.30
CA ALA A 745 2.64 36.78 13.82
C ALA A 745 3.92 37.42 13.25
N ARG A 746 4.77 36.63 12.57
CA ARG A 746 6.01 37.07 11.89
C ARG A 746 6.07 36.45 10.48
N ARG A 747 6.81 37.08 9.57
CA ARG A 747 7.05 36.53 8.23
C ARG A 747 7.84 35.23 8.31
N SER A 748 7.50 34.26 7.48
CA SER A 748 8.18 32.96 7.49
C SER A 748 9.58 33.06 6.90
N ALA A 749 10.55 32.42 7.54
CA ALA A 749 11.92 32.32 7.02
C ALA A 749 12.02 31.59 5.66
N ALA A 750 10.98 30.88 5.23
CA ALA A 750 10.88 30.25 3.90
C ALA A 750 10.22 31.16 2.82
N LEU A 751 9.59 32.27 3.22
CA LEU A 751 8.92 33.24 2.35
C LEU A 751 9.11 34.68 2.89
N PRO A 752 10.35 35.21 2.96
CA PRO A 752 10.65 36.47 3.65
C PRO A 752 9.98 37.71 3.03
N ASP A 753 9.74 37.69 1.72
CA ASP A 753 9.10 38.79 1.01
C ASP A 753 7.57 38.83 1.20
N VAL A 754 6.96 37.70 1.59
CA VAL A 754 5.51 37.58 1.82
C VAL A 754 5.14 38.17 3.17
N PRO A 755 4.22 39.16 3.23
CA PRO A 755 3.82 39.80 4.48
C PRO A 755 3.01 38.86 5.38
N THR A 756 2.83 39.24 6.65
CA THR A 756 1.85 38.55 7.51
C THR A 756 0.44 39.08 7.28
N LEU A 757 -0.59 38.33 7.69
CA LEU A 757 -1.95 38.87 7.78
C LEU A 757 -2.05 40.07 8.75
N SER A 758 -1.26 40.06 9.83
CA SER A 758 -1.19 41.16 10.80
C SER A 758 -0.46 42.41 10.28
N GLU A 759 0.40 42.28 9.27
CA GLU A 759 0.99 43.40 8.53
C GLU A 759 0.01 43.92 7.46
N SER A 760 -0.71 43.02 6.80
CA SER A 760 -1.52 43.33 5.60
C SER A 760 -2.90 43.91 5.91
N VAL A 761 -3.53 43.49 7.01
CA VAL A 761 -4.95 43.79 7.30
C VAL A 761 -5.09 44.33 8.73
N PRO A 762 -5.48 45.61 8.92
CA PRO A 762 -5.58 46.20 10.27
C PRO A 762 -6.53 45.47 11.23
N ALA A 763 -7.62 44.88 10.72
CA ALA A 763 -8.56 44.08 11.51
C ALA A 763 -8.04 42.67 11.88
N LEU A 764 -6.89 42.25 11.31
CA LEU A 764 -6.16 41.04 11.68
C LEU A 764 -4.86 41.37 12.45
N LYS A 765 -4.76 42.56 13.07
CA LYS A 765 -3.61 42.92 13.90
C LYS A 765 -3.47 41.95 15.08
N GLY A 766 -2.31 41.32 15.21
CA GLY A 766 -2.06 40.27 16.20
C GLY A 766 -2.64 38.90 15.83
N TYR A 767 -3.06 38.70 14.58
CA TYR A 767 -3.49 37.38 14.09
C TYR A 767 -2.28 36.44 14.00
N ASP A 768 -2.35 35.34 14.75
CA ASP A 768 -1.42 34.23 14.69
C ASP A 768 -2.23 32.93 14.63
N ALA A 769 -1.96 32.07 13.64
CA ALA A 769 -2.53 30.74 13.52
C ALA A 769 -1.69 29.86 12.59
N GLY A 770 -1.70 28.55 12.82
CA GLY A 770 -0.99 27.58 11.97
C GLY A 770 -1.22 26.15 12.43
N THR A 771 -0.52 25.21 11.81
CA THR A 771 -0.25 23.95 12.50
C THR A 771 0.85 24.15 13.53
N TRP A 772 0.87 23.34 14.57
CA TRP A 772 2.02 23.23 15.46
C TRP A 772 2.18 21.78 15.89
N GLN A 773 3.37 21.43 16.39
CA GLN A 773 3.78 20.07 16.72
C GLN A 773 4.50 20.06 18.07
N VAL A 774 4.18 19.08 18.92
CA VAL A 774 4.60 19.02 20.33
C VAL A 774 4.87 17.59 20.76
N LEU A 775 5.79 17.40 21.71
CA LEU A 775 6.00 16.11 22.36
C LEU A 775 5.07 15.99 23.57
N LEU A 776 4.28 14.91 23.61
CA LEU A 776 3.32 14.62 24.66
C LEU A 776 3.70 13.34 25.41
N ALA A 777 3.53 13.36 26.73
CA ALA A 777 3.65 12.18 27.59
C ALA A 777 2.32 11.90 28.33
N PRO A 778 2.06 10.64 28.74
CA PRO A 778 0.84 10.31 29.48
C PRO A 778 0.78 11.04 30.82
N LYS A 779 -0.43 11.42 31.25
CA LYS A 779 -0.61 12.21 32.47
C LYS A 779 -0.10 11.44 33.71
N GLY A 780 0.70 12.12 34.51
CA GLY A 780 1.39 11.54 35.67
C GLY A 780 2.82 11.07 35.41
N THR A 781 3.35 11.25 34.18
CA THR A 781 4.76 10.97 33.89
C THR A 781 5.68 11.80 34.81
N PRO A 782 6.70 11.21 35.47
CA PRO A 782 7.53 11.91 36.45
C PRO A 782 8.24 13.15 35.89
N ALA A 783 8.36 14.21 36.70
CA ALA A 783 9.02 15.46 36.28
C ALA A 783 10.44 15.23 35.71
N ALA A 784 11.29 14.47 36.42
CA ALA A 784 12.65 14.15 35.97
C ALA A 784 12.74 13.30 34.67
N VAL A 785 11.61 12.75 34.20
CA VAL A 785 11.49 12.11 32.87
C VAL A 785 11.13 13.16 31.81
N LEU A 786 10.18 14.04 32.12
CA LEU A 786 9.81 15.18 31.27
C LEU A 786 11.01 16.12 31.05
N ASP A 787 11.75 16.48 32.10
CA ASP A 787 12.93 17.36 32.04
C ASP A 787 14.03 16.80 31.12
N LYS A 788 14.22 15.47 31.12
CA LYS A 788 15.17 14.79 30.23
C LYS A 788 14.71 14.78 28.77
N LEU A 789 13.43 14.52 28.53
CA LEU A 789 12.83 14.55 27.19
C LEU A 789 12.89 15.96 26.58
N ASP A 790 12.51 16.97 27.37
CA ASP A 790 12.57 18.39 27.04
C ASP A 790 14.00 18.87 26.75
N THR A 791 14.97 18.47 27.58
CA THR A 791 16.40 18.78 27.38
C THR A 791 16.92 18.20 26.05
N ALA A 792 16.66 16.91 25.78
CA ALA A 792 17.09 16.26 24.55
C ALA A 792 16.35 16.81 23.31
N LEU A 793 15.08 17.20 23.45
CA LEU A 793 14.32 17.87 22.39
C LEU A 793 14.92 19.24 22.05
N ARG A 794 15.25 20.07 23.05
CA ARG A 794 15.92 21.37 22.82
C ARG A 794 17.28 21.21 22.15
N ALA A 795 18.09 20.24 22.59
CA ALA A 795 19.38 19.95 21.96
C ALA A 795 19.21 19.56 20.49
N ALA A 796 18.29 18.64 20.19
CA ALA A 796 17.96 18.23 18.84
C ALA A 796 17.47 19.40 17.95
N LEU A 797 16.68 20.34 18.47
CA LEU A 797 16.20 21.52 17.75
C LEU A 797 17.32 22.52 17.38
N GLN A 798 18.51 22.42 17.97
CA GLN A 798 19.68 23.22 17.58
C GLN A 798 20.56 22.54 16.51
N ASP A 799 20.38 21.24 16.23
CA ASP A 799 21.18 20.52 15.23
C ASP A 799 20.97 21.12 13.82
N PRO A 800 22.04 21.42 13.05
CA PRO A 800 21.92 22.02 11.72
C PRO A 800 21.03 21.22 10.75
N SER A 801 21.09 19.88 10.79
CA SER A 801 20.30 19.03 9.89
C SER A 801 18.80 19.04 10.22
N VAL A 802 18.47 19.21 11.51
CA VAL A 802 17.09 19.50 11.94
C VAL A 802 16.69 20.89 11.42
N ARG A 803 17.49 21.92 11.69
CA ARG A 803 17.16 23.31 11.31
C ARG A 803 16.94 23.49 9.80
N ASP A 804 17.73 22.84 8.94
CA ASP A 804 17.50 22.87 7.49
C ASP A 804 16.27 22.05 7.05
N SER A 805 15.97 20.92 7.70
CA SER A 805 14.73 20.16 7.48
C SER A 805 13.47 20.96 7.87
N LEU A 806 13.56 21.76 8.93
CA LEU A 806 12.50 22.68 9.36
C LEU A 806 12.30 23.80 8.34
N ARG A 807 13.38 24.45 7.88
CA ARG A 807 13.32 25.51 6.84
C ARG A 807 12.62 25.04 5.57
N PHE A 808 12.94 23.84 5.07
CA PHE A 808 12.29 23.27 3.88
C PHE A 808 10.78 23.05 4.05
N GLN A 809 10.29 22.92 5.29
CA GLN A 809 8.88 22.72 5.60
C GLN A 809 8.19 24.00 6.10
N GLY A 810 8.86 25.17 6.05
CA GLY A 810 8.35 26.43 6.60
C GLY A 810 8.18 26.42 8.12
N ALA A 811 8.81 25.46 8.80
CA ALA A 811 8.62 25.22 10.23
C ALA A 811 9.59 26.07 11.07
N GLU A 812 9.08 26.62 12.17
CA GLU A 812 9.78 27.53 13.07
C GLU A 812 9.79 26.97 14.50
N VAL A 813 10.94 27.04 15.17
CA VAL A 813 11.12 26.48 16.51
C VAL A 813 10.29 27.25 17.54
N MET A 814 9.48 26.51 18.32
CA MET A 814 8.68 27.09 19.39
C MET A 814 9.51 27.19 20.67
N ASP A 815 10.13 28.35 20.89
CA ASP A 815 10.90 28.63 22.11
C ASP A 815 9.96 28.78 23.32
N LYS A 816 9.65 27.63 23.96
CA LYS A 816 8.77 27.50 25.12
C LYS A 816 9.29 26.39 26.05
N THR A 817 9.17 26.60 27.36
CA THR A 817 9.26 25.52 28.35
C THR A 817 8.06 24.56 28.25
N PRO A 818 8.12 23.33 28.81
CA PRO A 818 6.98 22.41 28.84
C PRO A 818 5.72 23.02 29.49
N ALA A 819 5.88 23.82 30.54
CA ALA A 819 4.77 24.56 31.16
C ALA A 819 4.13 25.56 30.18
N GLN A 820 4.93 26.45 29.58
CA GLN A 820 4.46 27.41 28.57
C GLN A 820 3.92 26.74 27.29
N CYS A 821 4.34 25.50 27.00
CA CYS A 821 3.81 24.65 25.95
C CYS A 821 2.41 24.14 26.31
N GLN A 822 2.20 23.68 27.56
CA GLN A 822 0.88 23.31 28.06
C GLN A 822 -0.06 24.52 28.10
N ASP A 823 0.36 25.66 28.63
CA ASP A 823 -0.43 26.91 28.65
C ASP A 823 -0.88 27.31 27.23
N PHE A 824 0.02 27.13 26.25
CA PHE A 824 -0.27 27.39 24.84
C PHE A 824 -1.31 26.40 24.27
N ILE A 825 -1.12 25.09 24.49
CA ILE A 825 -2.07 24.04 24.08
C ILE A 825 -3.46 24.30 24.69
N ASP A 826 -3.51 24.64 25.98
CA ASP A 826 -4.72 24.96 26.73
C ASP A 826 -5.44 26.20 26.17
N SER A 827 -4.70 27.24 25.78
CA SER A 827 -5.25 28.45 25.17
C SER A 827 -5.77 28.22 23.74
N GLU A 828 -5.08 27.40 22.95
CA GLU A 828 -5.51 27.00 21.61
C GLU A 828 -6.72 26.05 21.68
N TYR A 829 -6.83 25.22 22.72
CA TYR A 829 -8.02 24.41 22.98
C TYR A 829 -9.27 25.25 23.20
N ASP A 830 -9.20 26.27 24.08
CA ASP A 830 -10.34 27.15 24.34
C ASP A 830 -10.71 27.96 23.09
N ARG A 831 -9.70 28.51 22.39
CA ARG A 831 -9.85 29.27 21.15
C ARG A 831 -10.55 28.45 20.06
N TRP A 832 -10.06 27.25 19.78
CA TRP A 832 -10.56 26.46 18.66
C TRP A 832 -11.88 25.78 18.99
N SER A 833 -12.08 25.27 20.21
CA SER A 833 -13.38 24.71 20.64
C SER A 833 -14.48 25.77 20.56
N GLY A 834 -14.27 26.95 21.17
CA GLY A 834 -15.23 28.06 21.09
C GLY A 834 -15.43 28.62 19.68
N THR A 835 -14.50 28.38 18.75
CA THR A 835 -14.66 28.70 17.32
C THR A 835 -15.48 27.63 16.59
N ILE A 836 -15.23 26.35 16.86
CA ILE A 836 -15.98 25.21 16.32
C ILE A 836 -17.45 25.27 16.74
N ASP A 837 -17.71 25.50 18.04
CA ASP A 837 -19.05 25.61 18.61
C ASP A 837 -19.83 26.80 18.01
N ARG A 838 -19.20 27.99 17.97
CA ARG A 838 -19.77 29.22 17.40
C ARG A 838 -20.10 29.11 15.91
N LEU A 839 -19.40 28.26 15.17
CA LEU A 839 -19.60 28.03 13.74
C LEU A 839 -20.48 26.79 13.44
N GLY A 840 -20.88 26.03 14.46
CA GLY A 840 -21.70 24.81 14.29
C GLY A 840 -21.00 23.70 13.51
N LEU A 841 -19.68 23.57 13.63
CA LEU A 841 -18.87 22.66 12.81
C LEU A 841 -18.78 21.24 13.39
N GLU A 842 -19.42 20.28 12.73
CA GLU A 842 -19.36 18.85 13.07
C GLU A 842 -18.50 18.06 12.07
N ALA A 843 -17.72 17.08 12.54
CA ALA A 843 -17.09 16.08 11.67
C ALA A 843 -18.08 14.95 11.34
N ARG A 844 -18.78 15.09 10.21
CA ARG A 844 -19.69 14.09 9.61
C ARG A 844 -19.02 13.26 8.52
#